data_AF-A0A3A0CCT3-F1
#
_entry.id   AF-A0A3A0CCT3-F1
#
_cell.length_a   1.000
_cell.length_b   1.000
_cell.length_c   1.000
_cell.angle_alpha   90.00
_cell.angle_beta   90.00
_cell.angle_gamma   90.00
#
_symmetry.space_group_name_H-M   'P 1'
#
loop_
_entity.id
_entity.type
_entity.pdbx_description
1 polymer ?
#
loop_
_entity_poly.entity_id
_entity_poly.type
_entity_poly.pdbx_seq_one_letter_code
_entity_poly.pdbx_strand_id
1 'polypeptide(L)'
;MKITLPDNSVKEMPAGASAADVAASIGPGLARAAIGAIADYGHGPVTLDLAAPLAGDCHLRILTEKNEEALTILRHSTAHVMAEAICKLWPQTRLVYGPPVEDGYYYDIDLEHRLRPEDFEKIEAEMAKIVAEDRPFTRYEMSREDGLAKVRREGNPYKVENAERAKGDKLSFYVTGPEPGKYWEDLCMGTHVPRTGRIAAFKVLNVSGAFLHGDASKQQLQRVYGTAFFNRKQLAEHLARLEEAKKRDHRKIGQELGLFTVDPLVGAGLILWKPKGAIVRLLLEEHLRGKLRENGYQPVYTPHIGRLDLYRTSGHFPYYRDAQFPPLYESDSARILNELWVAIAEATPADGWPRAAETLLEELKIEDHNTWAQLTGADEGVPPAKRIQRSPEARESNLAIIRERLSGNDGYLLKPMNCPHHMRIYASDPHSYRDLPVRLAEFGTVYRYEQSGEVSGMTRVRGFTQDDAHLFCTPEQLQDEMASCLRLTRYVLEVLGLKDYRVRVGLHDPNDPKFIKNPQAWAESEAAVRTAVAHSGMSATEEVGEAAFYGPKIDFVVKDCIGREWQLGTVQADYNNPVRFGLEYVGRDNRLHRPVMIHRAPFGSMERFVGILIEHFEGAFPLWLAPVQVVVANISEKSDTYAREVLAALKAAGLRAELDDSAEKIGPKKHRARQMKVPWIAVVGEQEAAARAVNANDREGKRQENMPLEKFVALLTTENRPGSEQGR
;
A
#
# COMPACT_ATOMS: atom_id res chain seq x y z
N MET A 1 -32.28 -32.37 5.20
CA MET A 1 -30.97 -31.73 5.46
C MET A 1 -31.02 -30.99 6.79
N LYS A 2 -29.93 -31.01 7.54
CA LYS A 2 -29.76 -30.34 8.82
C LYS A 2 -28.99 -29.05 8.61
N ILE A 3 -29.65 -27.93 8.92
CA ILE A 3 -29.07 -26.59 8.79
C ILE A 3 -28.78 -26.06 10.18
N THR A 4 -27.51 -25.82 10.48
CA THR A 4 -27.07 -25.28 11.77
C THR A 4 -26.99 -23.76 11.68
N LEU A 5 -27.67 -23.06 12.60
CA LEU A 5 -27.70 -21.60 12.66
C LEU A 5 -26.60 -21.05 13.60
N PRO A 6 -26.33 -19.73 13.60
CA PRO A 6 -25.24 -19.14 14.41
C PRO A 6 -25.40 -19.32 15.93
N ASP A 7 -26.61 -19.58 16.41
CA ASP A 7 -26.92 -19.89 17.83
C ASP A 7 -26.76 -21.38 18.15
N ASN A 8 -26.21 -22.18 17.22
CA ASN A 8 -26.11 -23.64 17.26
C ASN A 8 -27.45 -24.39 17.26
N SER A 9 -28.57 -23.70 17.03
CA SER A 9 -29.84 -24.39 16.78
C SER A 9 -29.80 -25.09 15.41
N VAL A 10 -30.47 -26.24 15.32
CA VAL A 10 -30.54 -27.02 14.08
C VAL A 10 -31.96 -27.00 13.56
N LYS A 11 -32.12 -26.67 12.28
CA LYS A 11 -33.38 -26.78 11.54
C LYS A 11 -33.32 -27.90 10.52
N GLU A 12 -34.36 -28.72 10.50
CA GLU A 12 -34.55 -29.71 9.44
C GLU A 12 -35.31 -29.08 8.27
N MET A 13 -34.69 -29.12 7.10
CA MET A 13 -35.25 -28.60 5.85
C MET A 13 -35.35 -29.72 4.81
N PRO A 14 -36.34 -29.67 3.89
CA PRO A 14 -36.40 -30.59 2.78
C PRO A 14 -35.18 -30.46 1.86
N ALA A 15 -34.83 -31.52 1.15
CA ALA A 15 -33.75 -31.46 0.16
C ALA A 15 -34.08 -30.41 -0.92
N GLY A 16 -33.08 -29.60 -1.29
CA GLY A 16 -33.26 -28.50 -2.24
C GLY A 16 -33.84 -27.21 -1.66
N ALA A 17 -34.08 -27.14 -0.34
CA ALA A 17 -34.45 -25.89 0.32
C ALA A 17 -33.36 -24.81 0.10
N SER A 18 -33.81 -23.58 -0.08
CA SER A 18 -32.95 -22.41 -0.28
C SER A 18 -32.68 -21.68 1.04
N ALA A 19 -31.71 -20.77 1.04
CA ALA A 19 -31.49 -19.89 2.18
C ALA A 19 -32.71 -18.98 2.46
N ALA A 20 -33.49 -18.63 1.43
CA ALA A 20 -34.76 -17.93 1.58
C ALA A 20 -35.79 -18.76 2.37
N ASP A 21 -35.89 -20.06 2.10
CA ASP A 21 -36.81 -20.96 2.82
C ASP A 21 -36.42 -21.08 4.30
N VAL A 22 -35.11 -21.15 4.59
CA VAL A 22 -34.61 -21.15 5.97
C VAL A 22 -34.97 -19.84 6.66
N ALA A 23 -34.73 -18.69 6.02
CA ALA A 23 -35.08 -17.38 6.58
C ALA A 23 -36.59 -17.25 6.84
N ALA A 24 -37.43 -17.74 5.92
CA ALA A 24 -38.88 -17.78 6.09
C ALA A 24 -39.32 -18.68 7.26
N SER A 25 -38.66 -19.82 7.46
CA SER A 25 -38.93 -20.73 8.58
C SER A 25 -38.53 -20.16 9.95
N ILE A 26 -37.62 -19.18 9.99
CA ILE A 26 -37.22 -18.47 11.22
C ILE A 26 -38.25 -17.39 11.53
N GLY A 27 -38.64 -16.61 10.52
CA GLY A 27 -39.76 -15.68 10.64
C GLY A 27 -39.88 -14.68 9.50
N PRO A 28 -41.07 -14.09 9.31
CA PRO A 28 -41.37 -13.18 8.20
C PRO A 28 -40.56 -11.88 8.24
N GLY A 29 -40.10 -11.46 9.42
CA GLY A 29 -39.19 -10.32 9.57
C GLY A 29 -37.83 -10.58 8.92
N LEU A 30 -37.21 -11.72 9.25
CA LEU A 30 -35.90 -12.10 8.71
C LEU A 30 -35.99 -12.40 7.22
N ALA A 31 -37.04 -13.09 6.76
CA ALA A 31 -37.26 -13.35 5.33
C ALA A 31 -37.29 -12.06 4.49
N ARG A 32 -37.93 -11.00 5.01
CA ARG A 32 -37.92 -9.68 4.34
C ARG A 32 -36.58 -8.97 4.45
N ALA A 33 -35.88 -9.09 5.56
CA ALA A 33 -34.59 -8.42 5.78
C ALA A 33 -33.41 -9.11 5.07
N ALA A 34 -33.56 -10.38 4.70
CA ALA A 34 -32.51 -11.17 4.08
C ALA A 34 -32.07 -10.60 2.72
N ILE A 35 -30.76 -10.65 2.46
CA ILE A 35 -30.12 -10.15 1.23
C ILE A 35 -29.34 -11.27 0.53
N GLY A 36 -28.61 -12.07 1.30
CA GLY A 36 -27.81 -13.20 0.84
C GLY A 36 -27.59 -14.17 2.00
N ALA A 37 -26.76 -15.19 1.80
CA ALA A 37 -26.37 -16.08 2.89
C ALA A 37 -24.90 -16.51 2.74
N ILE A 38 -24.32 -16.94 3.85
CA ILE A 38 -23.05 -17.65 3.87
C ILE A 38 -23.32 -19.06 4.40
N ALA A 39 -22.89 -20.07 3.63
CA ALA A 39 -22.99 -21.47 4.00
C ALA A 39 -21.59 -22.10 4.09
N ASP A 40 -21.32 -22.84 5.16
CA ASP A 40 -20.12 -23.67 5.29
C ASP A 40 -20.52 -25.15 5.33
N TYR A 41 -20.02 -25.90 4.36
CA TYR A 41 -20.27 -27.34 4.18
C TYR A 41 -19.11 -28.21 4.73
N GLY A 42 -18.19 -27.63 5.52
CA GLY A 42 -17.00 -28.30 6.04
C GLY A 42 -15.74 -28.13 5.18
N HIS A 43 -15.83 -27.30 4.13
CA HIS A 43 -14.70 -26.95 3.25
C HIS A 43 -14.47 -25.43 3.17
N GLY A 44 -15.07 -24.69 4.11
CA GLY A 44 -14.99 -23.23 4.19
C GLY A 44 -16.28 -22.53 3.78
N PRO A 45 -16.43 -21.25 4.17
CA PRO A 45 -17.64 -20.47 3.92
C PRO A 45 -17.76 -20.08 2.44
N VAL A 46 -18.97 -20.23 1.90
CA VAL A 46 -19.34 -19.80 0.54
C VAL A 46 -20.52 -18.84 0.62
N THR A 47 -20.40 -17.70 -0.06
CA THR A 47 -21.51 -16.74 -0.20
C THR A 47 -22.47 -17.20 -1.28
N LEU A 48 -23.76 -17.20 -0.97
CA LEU A 48 -24.83 -17.74 -1.81
C LEU A 48 -25.95 -16.71 -2.00
N ASP A 49 -26.59 -16.76 -3.18
CA ASP A 49 -27.87 -16.07 -3.39
C ASP A 49 -28.93 -16.67 -2.47
N LEU A 50 -29.89 -15.86 -2.04
CA LEU A 50 -30.98 -16.37 -1.20
C LEU A 50 -31.80 -17.47 -1.85
N ALA A 51 -32.00 -17.39 -3.17
CA ALA A 51 -32.76 -18.36 -3.93
C ALA A 51 -31.94 -19.61 -4.31
N ALA A 52 -30.62 -19.62 -4.07
CA ALA A 52 -29.78 -20.76 -4.40
C ALA A 52 -30.16 -21.97 -3.52
N PRO A 53 -30.40 -23.15 -4.11
CA PRO A 53 -30.62 -24.38 -3.34
C PRO A 53 -29.40 -24.72 -2.49
N LEU A 54 -29.62 -25.11 -1.24
CA LEU A 54 -28.56 -25.61 -0.37
C LEU A 54 -28.13 -27.01 -0.82
N ALA A 55 -26.81 -27.25 -0.84
CA ALA A 55 -26.25 -28.49 -1.39
C ALA A 55 -26.34 -29.69 -0.43
N GLY A 56 -26.60 -29.44 0.86
CA GLY A 56 -26.56 -30.45 1.90
C GLY A 56 -26.61 -29.83 3.28
N ASP A 57 -26.19 -30.61 4.28
CA ASP A 57 -26.07 -30.15 5.66
C ASP A 57 -24.96 -29.08 5.75
N CYS A 58 -25.24 -27.96 6.43
CA CYS A 58 -24.29 -26.84 6.51
C CYS A 58 -24.51 -25.96 7.74
N HIS A 59 -23.50 -25.16 8.05
CA HIS A 59 -23.64 -23.99 8.92
C HIS A 59 -24.08 -22.80 8.07
N LEU A 60 -25.27 -22.26 8.33
CA LEU A 60 -25.86 -21.19 7.54
C LEU A 60 -25.98 -19.89 8.35
N ARG A 61 -25.49 -18.80 7.77
CA ARG A 61 -25.71 -17.44 8.26
C ARG A 61 -26.47 -16.62 7.23
N ILE A 62 -27.67 -16.17 7.59
CA ILE A 62 -28.45 -15.24 6.77
C ILE A 62 -27.85 -13.83 6.90
N LEU A 63 -27.58 -13.19 5.76
CA LEU A 63 -27.06 -11.83 5.69
C LEU A 63 -28.21 -10.84 5.56
N THR A 64 -28.14 -9.76 6.33
CA THR A 64 -29.06 -8.62 6.31
C THR A 64 -28.27 -7.33 6.14
N GLU A 65 -28.96 -6.18 6.02
CA GLU A 65 -28.32 -4.86 5.89
C GLU A 65 -27.38 -4.49 7.05
N LYS A 66 -27.47 -5.21 8.17
CA LYS A 66 -26.61 -5.03 9.36
C LYS A 66 -25.25 -5.72 9.24
N ASN A 67 -25.07 -6.56 8.23
CA ASN A 67 -23.84 -7.33 7.99
C ASN A 67 -22.99 -6.61 6.94
N GLU A 68 -21.70 -6.43 7.19
CA GLU A 68 -20.78 -5.77 6.25
C GLU A 68 -20.69 -6.54 4.92
N GLU A 69 -20.74 -7.88 4.97
CA GLU A 69 -20.67 -8.72 3.77
C GLU A 69 -21.88 -8.52 2.84
N ALA A 70 -23.02 -8.08 3.37
CA ALA A 70 -24.18 -7.75 2.54
C ALA A 70 -23.93 -6.52 1.67
N LEU A 71 -23.07 -5.59 2.11
CA LEU A 71 -22.72 -4.39 1.34
C LEU A 71 -21.93 -4.76 0.08
N THR A 72 -21.07 -5.78 0.15
CA THR A 72 -20.36 -6.33 -1.02
C THR A 72 -21.33 -6.87 -2.06
N ILE A 73 -22.37 -7.61 -1.62
CA ILE A 73 -23.43 -8.13 -2.50
C ILE A 73 -24.22 -6.97 -3.14
N LEU A 74 -24.57 -5.95 -2.36
CA LEU A 74 -25.24 -4.75 -2.85
C LEU A 74 -24.43 -4.04 -3.94
N ARG A 75 -23.15 -3.81 -3.68
CA ARG A 75 -22.24 -3.10 -4.60
C ARG A 75 -22.02 -3.89 -5.88
N HIS A 76 -21.84 -5.20 -5.80
CA HIS A 76 -21.75 -6.07 -6.97
C HIS A 76 -23.03 -6.00 -7.84
N SER A 77 -24.19 -6.03 -7.19
CA SER A 77 -25.48 -5.88 -7.88
C SER A 77 -25.66 -4.50 -8.50
N THR A 78 -25.15 -3.47 -7.84
CA THR A 78 -25.19 -2.10 -8.37
C THR A 78 -24.23 -1.94 -9.56
N ALA A 79 -23.10 -2.65 -9.58
CA ALA A 79 -22.20 -2.70 -10.73
C ALA A 79 -22.92 -3.27 -11.98
N HIS A 80 -23.71 -4.33 -11.83
CA HIS A 80 -24.55 -4.87 -12.91
C HIS A 80 -25.60 -3.86 -13.40
N VAL A 81 -26.29 -3.18 -12.49
CA VAL A 81 -27.26 -2.13 -12.87
C VAL A 81 -26.59 -0.96 -13.60
N MET A 82 -25.38 -0.58 -13.18
CA MET A 82 -24.58 0.43 -13.88
C MET A 82 -24.16 -0.04 -15.28
N ALA A 83 -23.73 -1.29 -15.41
CA ALA A 83 -23.36 -1.88 -16.70
C ALA A 83 -24.54 -1.94 -17.66
N GLU A 84 -25.72 -2.39 -17.19
CA GLU A 84 -26.95 -2.37 -17.98
C GLU A 84 -27.29 -0.94 -18.44
N ALA A 85 -27.25 0.03 -17.53
CA ALA A 85 -27.51 1.43 -17.84
C ALA A 85 -26.55 1.98 -18.93
N ILE A 86 -25.25 1.69 -18.81
CA ILE A 86 -24.24 2.09 -19.81
C ILE A 86 -24.51 1.39 -21.15
N CYS A 87 -24.75 0.08 -21.17
CA CYS A 87 -25.09 -0.65 -22.40
C CYS A 87 -26.36 -0.11 -23.08
N LYS A 88 -27.33 0.38 -22.31
CA LYS A 88 -28.56 0.98 -22.86
C LYS A 88 -28.32 2.36 -23.45
N LEU A 89 -27.48 3.18 -22.82
CA LEU A 89 -27.09 4.50 -23.33
C LEU A 89 -26.14 4.41 -24.53
N TRP A 90 -25.24 3.42 -24.52
CA TRP A 90 -24.26 3.15 -25.57
C TRP A 90 -24.24 1.65 -25.92
N PRO A 91 -25.06 1.20 -26.89
CA PRO A 91 -25.20 -0.21 -27.26
C PRO A 91 -23.92 -0.90 -27.76
N GLN A 92 -22.92 -0.14 -28.19
CA GLN A 92 -21.62 -0.63 -28.64
C GLN A 92 -20.66 -0.99 -27.48
N THR A 93 -21.07 -0.76 -26.23
CA THR A 93 -20.25 -1.02 -25.04
C THR A 93 -19.87 -2.49 -24.95
N ARG A 94 -18.57 -2.78 -24.76
CA ARG A 94 -18.06 -4.11 -24.44
C ARG A 94 -17.59 -4.14 -23.00
N LEU A 95 -18.24 -4.97 -22.19
CA LEU A 95 -17.95 -5.15 -20.77
C LEU A 95 -16.74 -6.04 -20.55
N VAL A 96 -15.91 -5.71 -19.55
CA VAL A 96 -14.67 -6.46 -19.22
C VAL A 96 -14.71 -7.02 -17.80
N TYR A 97 -14.67 -6.17 -16.77
CA TYR A 97 -14.63 -6.57 -15.36
C TYR A 97 -15.46 -5.64 -14.48
N GLY A 98 -16.29 -6.19 -13.58
CA GLY A 98 -17.19 -5.42 -12.73
C GLY A 98 -17.18 -5.76 -11.23
N PRO A 99 -16.03 -5.86 -10.53
CA PRO A 99 -16.01 -6.34 -9.16
C PRO A 99 -16.50 -5.28 -8.14
N PRO A 100 -17.09 -5.71 -7.01
CA PRO A 100 -17.20 -4.88 -5.83
C PRO A 100 -15.80 -4.63 -5.21
N VAL A 101 -15.64 -3.48 -4.56
CA VAL A 101 -14.44 -3.09 -3.80
C VAL A 101 -14.85 -2.54 -2.42
N GLU A 102 -13.87 -2.35 -1.53
CA GLU A 102 -14.09 -1.96 -0.13
C GLU A 102 -14.95 -0.71 0.06
N ASP A 103 -14.87 0.27 -0.85
CA ASP A 103 -15.63 1.52 -0.79
C ASP A 103 -16.69 1.67 -1.89
N GLY A 104 -16.91 0.64 -2.71
CA GLY A 104 -17.83 0.75 -3.84
C GLY A 104 -17.70 -0.39 -4.82
N TYR A 105 -17.66 -0.06 -6.10
CA TYR A 105 -17.47 -0.99 -7.21
C TYR A 105 -16.89 -0.21 -8.39
N TYR A 106 -16.37 -0.93 -9.37
CA TYR A 106 -16.06 -0.36 -10.67
C TYR A 106 -16.54 -1.26 -11.79
N TYR A 107 -16.59 -0.71 -12.99
CA TYR A 107 -16.75 -1.48 -14.21
C TYR A 107 -15.75 -1.02 -15.28
N ASP A 108 -14.90 -1.93 -15.74
CA ASP A 108 -14.02 -1.76 -16.89
C ASP A 108 -14.79 -1.98 -18.18
N ILE A 109 -14.83 -0.96 -19.03
CA ILE A 109 -15.54 -0.97 -20.30
C ILE A 109 -14.61 -0.59 -21.46
N ASP A 110 -14.77 -1.31 -22.57
CA ASP A 110 -14.24 -0.94 -23.87
C ASP A 110 -15.36 -0.25 -24.65
N LEU A 111 -15.21 1.06 -24.79
CA LEU A 111 -16.21 1.96 -25.38
C LEU A 111 -15.47 3.09 -26.08
N GLU A 112 -15.82 3.35 -27.33
CA GLU A 112 -15.23 4.44 -28.12
C GLU A 112 -15.63 5.83 -27.58
N HIS A 113 -16.87 5.98 -27.13
CA HIS A 113 -17.34 7.20 -26.48
C HIS A 113 -16.58 7.41 -25.16
N ARG A 114 -15.84 8.51 -25.05
CA ARG A 114 -15.13 8.86 -23.82
C ARG A 114 -16.13 9.40 -22.79
N LEU A 115 -16.35 8.62 -21.73
CA LEU A 115 -17.19 9.03 -20.60
C LEU A 115 -16.57 10.22 -19.88
N ARG A 116 -17.44 11.15 -19.46
CA ARG A 116 -17.07 12.36 -18.74
C ARG A 116 -18.04 12.61 -17.58
N PRO A 117 -17.73 13.52 -16.63
CA PRO A 117 -18.62 13.81 -15.51
C PRO A 117 -20.06 14.17 -15.92
N GLU A 118 -20.26 14.78 -17.09
CA GLU A 118 -21.59 15.14 -17.62
C GLU A 118 -22.44 13.92 -18.01
N ASP A 119 -21.80 12.77 -18.25
CA ASP A 119 -22.49 11.52 -18.54
C ASP A 119 -22.96 10.79 -17.27
N PHE A 120 -22.39 11.12 -16.10
CA PHE A 120 -22.72 10.44 -14.85
C PHE A 120 -24.18 10.64 -14.47
N GLU A 121 -24.73 11.84 -14.67
CA GLU A 121 -26.15 12.11 -14.41
C GLU A 121 -27.08 11.27 -15.31
N LYS A 122 -26.68 11.03 -16.57
CA LYS A 122 -27.46 10.19 -17.51
C LYS A 122 -27.42 8.72 -17.08
N ILE A 123 -26.24 8.23 -16.69
CA ILE A 123 -26.05 6.86 -16.20
C ILE A 123 -26.88 6.67 -14.92
N GLU A 124 -26.76 7.58 -13.96
CA GLU A 124 -27.51 7.52 -12.70
C GLU A 124 -29.03 7.56 -12.92
N ALA A 125 -29.50 8.38 -13.86
CA ALA A 125 -30.92 8.44 -14.22
C ALA A 125 -31.43 7.12 -14.81
N GLU A 126 -30.63 6.45 -15.64
CA GLU A 126 -31.00 5.16 -16.22
C GLU A 126 -30.93 4.02 -15.19
N MET A 127 -29.90 4.02 -14.32
CA MET A 127 -29.83 3.12 -13.17
C MET A 127 -31.07 3.27 -12.27
N ALA A 128 -31.51 4.51 -12.01
CA ALA A 128 -32.68 4.77 -11.18
C ALA A 128 -33.97 4.18 -11.78
N LYS A 129 -34.11 4.18 -13.11
CA LYS A 129 -35.23 3.52 -13.79
C LYS A 129 -35.19 2.01 -13.57
N ILE A 130 -34.04 1.37 -13.78
CA ILE A 130 -33.86 -0.09 -13.59
C ILE A 130 -34.13 -0.50 -12.14
N VAL A 131 -33.71 0.30 -11.17
CA VAL A 131 -34.00 0.09 -9.74
C VAL A 131 -35.49 0.24 -9.45
N ALA A 132 -36.16 1.26 -10.01
CA ALA A 132 -37.59 1.50 -9.81
C ALA A 132 -38.48 0.38 -10.38
N GLU A 133 -38.00 -0.35 -11.38
CA GLU A 133 -38.70 -1.52 -11.94
C GLU A 133 -38.68 -2.74 -11.01
N ASP A 134 -37.85 -2.74 -9.96
CA ASP A 134 -37.74 -3.81 -8.95
C ASP A 134 -37.64 -5.21 -9.59
N ARG A 135 -36.75 -5.37 -10.56
CA ARG A 135 -36.56 -6.64 -11.28
C ARG A 135 -35.82 -7.66 -10.40
N PRO A 136 -36.15 -8.96 -10.46
CA PRO A 136 -35.36 -9.98 -9.78
C PRO A 136 -33.98 -10.14 -10.44
N PHE A 137 -32.97 -10.50 -9.65
CA PHE A 137 -31.72 -11.04 -10.21
C PHE A 137 -31.86 -12.56 -10.35
N THR A 138 -31.83 -13.05 -11.59
CA THR A 138 -32.07 -14.47 -11.88
C THR A 138 -30.77 -15.13 -12.34
N ARG A 139 -30.27 -16.08 -11.56
CA ARG A 139 -29.11 -16.90 -11.90
C ARG A 139 -29.53 -18.10 -12.75
N TYR A 140 -28.77 -18.41 -13.78
CA TYR A 140 -28.86 -19.69 -14.48
C TYR A 140 -27.46 -20.22 -14.82
N GLU A 141 -27.38 -21.52 -15.07
CA GLU A 141 -26.13 -22.20 -15.42
C GLU A 141 -26.26 -22.86 -16.78
N MET A 142 -25.16 -22.88 -17.53
CA MET A 142 -25.02 -23.64 -18.76
C MET A 142 -23.84 -24.60 -18.62
N SER A 143 -23.82 -25.64 -19.45
CA SER A 143 -22.60 -26.42 -19.65
C SER A 143 -21.48 -25.48 -20.12
N ARG A 144 -20.23 -25.81 -19.82
CA ARG A 144 -19.09 -25.00 -20.28
C ARG A 144 -19.10 -24.80 -21.80
N GLU A 145 -19.43 -25.84 -22.54
CA GLU A 145 -19.51 -25.81 -24.01
C GLU A 145 -20.58 -24.84 -24.49
N ASP A 146 -21.81 -24.96 -23.99
CA ASP A 146 -22.94 -24.10 -24.41
C ASP A 146 -22.73 -22.65 -23.97
N GLY A 147 -22.17 -22.44 -22.77
CA GLY A 147 -21.84 -21.12 -22.26
C GLY A 147 -20.77 -20.43 -23.10
N LEU A 148 -19.71 -21.14 -23.51
CA LEU A 148 -18.69 -20.63 -24.44
C LEU A 148 -19.29 -20.30 -25.81
N ALA A 149 -20.16 -21.17 -26.34
CA ALA A 149 -20.85 -20.91 -27.59
C ALA A 149 -21.76 -19.67 -27.50
N LYS A 150 -22.43 -19.46 -26.37
CA LYS A 150 -23.22 -18.26 -26.10
C LYS A 150 -22.38 -16.98 -26.11
N VAL A 151 -21.32 -16.90 -25.30
CA VAL A 151 -20.51 -15.67 -25.22
C VAL A 151 -19.77 -15.37 -26.53
N ARG A 152 -19.41 -16.39 -27.32
CA ARG A 152 -18.85 -16.21 -28.67
C ARG A 152 -19.87 -15.59 -29.63
N ARG A 153 -21.16 -15.95 -29.53
CA ARG A 153 -22.23 -15.32 -30.32
C ARG A 153 -22.50 -13.87 -29.90
N GLU A 154 -22.29 -13.51 -28.64
CA GLU A 154 -22.39 -12.12 -28.16
C GLU A 154 -21.32 -11.21 -28.76
N GLY A 155 -20.22 -11.76 -29.27
CA GLY A 155 -19.17 -11.01 -29.97
C GLY A 155 -18.30 -10.12 -29.06
N ASN A 156 -18.39 -10.28 -27.74
CA ASN A 156 -17.52 -9.59 -26.79
C ASN A 156 -16.27 -10.44 -26.50
N PRO A 157 -15.09 -10.08 -27.03
CA PRO A 157 -13.87 -10.89 -26.89
C PRO A 157 -13.42 -11.04 -25.43
N TYR A 158 -13.68 -10.04 -24.57
CA TYR A 158 -13.29 -10.09 -23.17
C TYR A 158 -14.09 -11.11 -22.37
N LYS A 159 -15.40 -11.22 -22.66
CA LYS A 159 -16.25 -12.26 -22.04
C LYS A 159 -15.83 -13.67 -22.46
N VAL A 160 -15.42 -13.84 -23.72
CA VAL A 160 -14.90 -15.13 -24.22
C VAL A 160 -13.64 -15.52 -23.45
N GLU A 161 -12.68 -14.60 -23.33
CA GLU A 161 -11.45 -14.84 -22.56
C GLU A 161 -11.74 -15.20 -21.09
N ASN A 162 -12.65 -14.46 -20.45
CA ASN A 162 -13.06 -14.72 -19.06
C ASN A 162 -13.72 -16.10 -18.90
N ALA A 163 -14.58 -16.49 -19.83
CA ALA A 163 -15.22 -17.81 -19.85
C ALA A 163 -14.21 -18.94 -20.06
N GLU A 164 -13.20 -18.73 -20.91
CA GLU A 164 -12.13 -19.72 -21.17
C GLU A 164 -11.23 -19.92 -19.94
N ARG A 165 -11.01 -18.86 -19.15
CA ARG A 165 -10.23 -18.91 -17.90
C ARG A 165 -11.00 -19.44 -16.70
N ALA A 166 -12.33 -19.39 -16.72
CA ALA A 166 -13.16 -19.87 -15.62
C ALA A 166 -12.87 -21.36 -15.36
N LYS A 167 -12.84 -21.78 -14.09
CA LYS A 167 -12.62 -23.17 -13.69
C LYS A 167 -13.96 -23.89 -13.48
N GLY A 168 -14.01 -25.18 -13.79
CA GLY A 168 -15.20 -26.02 -13.62
C GLY A 168 -15.98 -26.30 -14.91
N ASP A 169 -16.99 -27.16 -14.78
CA ASP A 169 -17.73 -27.75 -15.92
C ASP A 169 -18.95 -26.93 -16.36
N LYS A 170 -19.24 -25.83 -15.64
CA LYS A 170 -20.38 -24.96 -15.89
C LYS A 170 -19.97 -23.50 -15.89
N LEU A 171 -20.73 -22.70 -16.63
CA LEU A 171 -20.67 -21.24 -16.60
C LEU A 171 -21.99 -20.69 -16.08
N SER A 172 -21.92 -19.75 -15.14
CA SER A 172 -23.10 -19.09 -14.60
C SER A 172 -23.30 -17.71 -15.22
N PHE A 173 -24.56 -17.37 -15.40
CA PHE A 173 -25.01 -16.10 -15.94
C PHE A 173 -26.06 -15.50 -15.01
N TYR A 174 -26.08 -14.18 -14.93
CA TYR A 174 -27.09 -13.45 -14.18
C TYR A 174 -27.88 -12.54 -15.10
N VAL A 175 -29.19 -12.60 -14.95
CA VAL A 175 -30.16 -11.74 -15.63
C VAL A 175 -30.64 -10.68 -14.66
N THR A 176 -30.61 -9.40 -15.08
CA THR A 176 -31.29 -8.30 -14.38
C THR A 176 -32.76 -8.28 -14.80
N GLY A 177 -33.48 -9.35 -14.43
CA GLY A 177 -34.83 -9.66 -14.89
C GLY A 177 -35.22 -11.12 -14.64
N PRO A 178 -36.50 -11.47 -14.83
CA PRO A 178 -37.01 -12.82 -14.57
C PRO A 178 -36.62 -13.89 -15.60
N GLU A 179 -36.22 -13.50 -16.82
CA GLU A 179 -36.10 -14.45 -17.93
C GLU A 179 -34.84 -14.19 -18.79
N PRO A 180 -33.96 -15.21 -18.98
CA PRO A 180 -32.83 -15.12 -19.89
C PRO A 180 -33.24 -14.77 -21.33
N GLY A 181 -32.41 -14.01 -22.04
CA GLY A 181 -32.64 -13.62 -23.44
C GLY A 181 -33.70 -12.53 -23.68
N LYS A 182 -34.49 -12.13 -22.67
CA LYS A 182 -35.39 -10.96 -22.75
C LYS A 182 -34.87 -9.73 -22.03
N TYR A 183 -34.08 -9.94 -20.98
CA TYR A 183 -33.51 -8.89 -20.16
C TYR A 183 -32.00 -8.88 -20.30
N TRP A 184 -31.37 -7.79 -19.86
CA TRP A 184 -29.92 -7.69 -19.84
C TRP A 184 -29.33 -8.80 -18.94
N GLU A 185 -28.26 -9.41 -19.41
CA GLU A 185 -27.59 -10.50 -18.71
C GLU A 185 -26.08 -10.44 -18.85
N ASP A 186 -25.38 -11.04 -17.89
CA ASP A 186 -23.94 -11.02 -17.82
C ASP A 186 -23.32 -12.32 -17.31
N LEU A 187 -22.09 -12.60 -17.73
CA LEU A 187 -21.29 -13.73 -17.27
C LEU A 187 -20.76 -13.40 -15.88
N CYS A 188 -21.32 -14.03 -14.86
CA CYS A 188 -21.03 -13.67 -13.47
C CYS A 188 -21.26 -14.86 -12.53
N MET A 189 -20.43 -14.99 -11.49
CA MET A 189 -20.57 -16.02 -10.46
C MET A 189 -21.49 -15.61 -9.31
N GLY A 190 -21.85 -14.34 -9.23
CA GLY A 190 -22.59 -13.77 -8.10
C GLY A 190 -21.68 -13.49 -6.90
N THR A 191 -22.22 -13.26 -5.71
CA THR A 191 -23.65 -13.25 -5.32
C THR A 191 -24.33 -11.91 -5.66
N HIS A 192 -25.65 -11.93 -5.87
CA HIS A 192 -26.48 -10.73 -6.08
C HIS A 192 -27.56 -10.54 -5.01
N VAL A 193 -28.02 -9.30 -4.84
CA VAL A 193 -29.21 -9.00 -4.04
C VAL A 193 -30.43 -9.62 -4.71
N PRO A 194 -31.55 -9.89 -4.00
CA PRO A 194 -32.67 -10.60 -4.60
C PRO A 194 -33.33 -9.85 -5.75
N ARG A 195 -33.37 -8.51 -5.68
CA ARG A 195 -34.10 -7.64 -6.61
C ARG A 195 -33.43 -6.27 -6.72
N THR A 196 -33.53 -5.61 -7.88
CA THR A 196 -32.95 -4.28 -8.12
C THR A 196 -33.48 -3.23 -7.16
N GLY A 197 -34.73 -3.34 -6.68
CA GLY A 197 -35.32 -2.43 -5.70
C GLY A 197 -34.65 -2.44 -4.33
N ARG A 198 -33.76 -3.41 -4.04
CA ARG A 198 -32.91 -3.40 -2.84
C ARG A 198 -31.75 -2.39 -2.91
N ILE A 199 -31.47 -1.88 -4.11
CA ILE A 199 -30.46 -0.85 -4.32
C ILE A 199 -31.06 0.51 -3.96
N ALA A 200 -30.90 0.91 -2.70
CA ALA A 200 -31.59 2.08 -2.17
C ALA A 200 -30.88 3.42 -2.47
N ALA A 201 -29.55 3.44 -2.44
CA ALA A 201 -28.76 4.65 -2.64
C ALA A 201 -27.44 4.31 -3.36
N PHE A 202 -27.17 5.00 -4.46
CA PHE A 202 -25.95 4.82 -5.25
C PHE A 202 -25.45 6.16 -5.82
N LYS A 203 -24.18 6.19 -6.21
CA LYS A 203 -23.56 7.35 -6.88
C LYS A 203 -22.44 6.89 -7.82
N VAL A 204 -22.40 7.45 -9.03
CA VAL A 204 -21.24 7.33 -9.94
C VAL A 204 -20.22 8.41 -9.54
N LEU A 205 -18.97 7.99 -9.31
CA LEU A 205 -17.95 8.83 -8.66
C LEU A 205 -17.01 9.48 -9.67
N ASN A 206 -16.32 8.67 -10.48
CA ASN A 206 -15.35 9.13 -11.45
C ASN A 206 -15.10 8.07 -12.53
N VAL A 207 -14.39 8.46 -13.59
CA VAL A 207 -13.87 7.57 -14.62
C VAL A 207 -12.35 7.69 -14.67
N SER A 208 -11.66 6.57 -14.82
CA SER A 208 -10.20 6.51 -14.97
C SER A 208 -9.81 5.62 -16.15
N GLY A 209 -8.56 5.71 -16.59
CA GLY A 209 -8.01 4.76 -17.56
C GLY A 209 -7.53 3.49 -16.86
N ALA A 210 -7.84 2.34 -17.43
CA ALA A 210 -7.28 1.04 -17.06
C ALA A 210 -6.71 0.36 -18.29
N PHE A 211 -6.01 -0.75 -18.10
CA PHE A 211 -5.53 -1.59 -19.18
C PHE A 211 -5.99 -3.03 -18.96
N LEU A 212 -6.24 -3.76 -20.04
CA LEU A 212 -6.61 -5.16 -19.97
C LEU A 212 -5.53 -5.96 -19.22
N HIS A 213 -5.94 -6.68 -18.16
CA HIS A 213 -5.05 -7.40 -17.22
C HIS A 213 -3.98 -6.54 -16.51
N GLY A 214 -4.15 -5.21 -16.51
CA GLY A 214 -3.14 -4.29 -15.97
C GLY A 214 -1.91 -4.12 -16.87
N ASP A 215 -1.92 -4.65 -18.09
CA ASP A 215 -0.80 -4.60 -19.03
C ASP A 215 -0.91 -3.38 -19.94
N ALA A 216 -0.03 -2.39 -19.73
CA ALA A 216 -0.02 -1.14 -20.49
C ALA A 216 0.21 -1.30 -22.00
N SER A 217 0.65 -2.48 -22.46
CA SER A 217 0.76 -2.78 -23.90
C SER A 217 -0.55 -3.23 -24.54
N LYS A 218 -1.56 -3.56 -23.74
CA LYS A 218 -2.88 -4.05 -24.19
C LYS A 218 -3.90 -2.91 -24.32
N GLN A 219 -5.11 -3.28 -24.75
CA GLN A 219 -6.23 -2.35 -24.93
C GLN A 219 -6.44 -1.47 -23.69
N GLN A 220 -6.52 -0.16 -23.92
CA GLN A 220 -6.91 0.81 -22.90
C GLN A 220 -8.42 0.75 -22.69
N LEU A 221 -8.83 0.67 -21.43
CA LEU A 221 -10.22 0.56 -20.99
C LEU A 221 -10.61 1.82 -20.20
N GLN A 222 -11.91 2.11 -20.16
CA GLN A 222 -12.48 3.12 -19.27
C GLN A 222 -13.02 2.44 -18.02
N ARG A 223 -12.44 2.73 -16.86
CA ARG A 223 -12.90 2.21 -15.57
C ARG A 223 -13.84 3.21 -14.91
N VAL A 224 -15.12 2.87 -14.83
CA VAL A 224 -16.16 3.70 -14.21
C VAL A 224 -16.34 3.27 -12.75
N TYR A 225 -16.09 4.18 -11.81
CA TYR A 225 -16.26 3.91 -10.37
C TYR A 225 -17.62 4.38 -9.88
N GLY A 226 -18.23 3.58 -9.01
CA GLY A 226 -19.45 3.92 -8.29
C GLY A 226 -19.43 3.41 -6.86
N THR A 227 -20.39 3.85 -6.05
CA THR A 227 -20.61 3.34 -4.69
C THR A 227 -22.10 3.17 -4.41
N ALA A 228 -22.44 2.29 -3.47
CA ALA A 228 -23.81 1.98 -3.10
C ALA A 228 -23.93 1.64 -1.61
N PHE A 229 -25.09 2.01 -1.03
CA PHE A 229 -25.44 1.79 0.37
C PHE A 229 -26.93 1.44 0.52
N PHE A 230 -27.28 0.79 1.63
CA PHE A 230 -28.66 0.39 1.94
C PHE A 230 -29.58 1.56 2.28
N ASN A 231 -29.04 2.75 2.53
CA ASN A 231 -29.83 3.95 2.72
C ASN A 231 -29.09 5.24 2.31
N ARG A 232 -29.87 6.31 2.09
CA ARG A 232 -29.34 7.62 1.67
C ARG A 232 -28.47 8.29 2.72
N LYS A 233 -28.69 8.01 4.01
CA LYS A 233 -27.89 8.58 5.10
C LYS A 233 -26.44 8.07 5.03
N GLN A 234 -26.26 6.76 4.90
CA GLN A 234 -24.93 6.14 4.73
C GLN A 234 -24.21 6.65 3.48
N LEU A 235 -24.93 6.79 2.35
CA LEU A 235 -24.36 7.38 1.14
C LEU A 235 -23.92 8.83 1.37
N ALA A 236 -24.76 9.66 1.99
CA ALA A 236 -24.43 11.05 2.28
C ALA A 236 -23.22 11.17 3.21
N GLU A 237 -23.14 10.33 4.26
CA GLU A 237 -21.99 10.25 5.17
C GLU A 237 -20.70 9.82 4.42
N HIS A 238 -20.80 8.85 3.52
CA HIS A 238 -19.66 8.43 2.69
C HIS A 238 -19.20 9.54 1.72
N LEU A 239 -20.13 10.19 1.02
CA LEU A 239 -19.80 11.31 0.13
C LEU A 239 -19.21 12.50 0.88
N ALA A 240 -19.73 12.82 2.07
CA ALA A 240 -19.17 13.86 2.93
C ALA A 240 -17.73 13.54 3.35
N ARG A 241 -17.44 12.27 3.69
CA ARG A 241 -16.07 11.79 3.97
C ARG A 241 -15.15 11.92 2.76
N LEU A 242 -15.61 11.56 1.56
CA LEU A 242 -14.82 11.72 0.33
C LEU A 242 -14.52 13.18 0.01
N GLU A 243 -15.48 14.08 0.19
CA GLU A 243 -15.25 15.52 -0.01
C GLU A 243 -14.28 16.11 1.01
N GLU A 244 -14.38 15.69 2.27
CA GLU A 244 -13.41 16.09 3.29
C GLU A 244 -12.00 15.55 2.99
N ALA A 245 -11.88 14.29 2.52
CA ALA A 245 -10.61 13.71 2.08
C ALA A 245 -10.00 14.49 0.89
N LYS A 246 -10.82 14.92 -0.08
CA LYS A 246 -10.36 15.74 -1.22
C LYS A 246 -9.82 17.10 -0.78
N LYS A 247 -10.41 17.73 0.24
CA LYS A 247 -9.90 19.00 0.79
C LYS A 247 -8.54 18.83 1.45
N ARG A 248 -8.30 17.66 2.04
CA ARG A 248 -7.06 17.30 2.75
C ARG A 248 -5.98 16.70 1.86
N ASP A 249 -6.22 16.58 0.55
CA ASP A 249 -5.30 15.96 -0.39
C ASP A 249 -3.93 16.64 -0.38
N HIS A 250 -2.89 15.90 0.01
CA HIS A 250 -1.53 16.41 0.11
C HIS A 250 -0.97 16.92 -1.22
N ARG A 251 -1.50 16.44 -2.36
CA ARG A 251 -1.09 16.89 -3.70
C ARG A 251 -1.52 18.33 -3.95
N LYS A 252 -2.67 18.72 -3.41
CA LYS A 252 -3.18 20.10 -3.49
C LYS A 252 -2.51 20.97 -2.44
N ILE A 253 -2.62 20.58 -1.17
CA ILE A 253 -2.11 21.37 -0.04
C ILE A 253 -0.58 21.53 -0.14
N GLY A 254 0.14 20.46 -0.47
CA GLY A 254 1.59 20.49 -0.59
C GLY A 254 2.09 21.42 -1.69
N GLN A 255 1.34 21.58 -2.77
CA GLN A 255 1.65 22.54 -3.84
C GLN A 255 1.32 23.97 -3.40
N GLU A 256 0.12 24.19 -2.83
CA GLU A 256 -0.32 25.50 -2.31
C GLU A 256 0.64 26.05 -1.24
N LEU A 257 1.13 25.19 -0.35
CA LEU A 257 2.09 25.54 0.69
C LEU A 257 3.56 25.54 0.20
N GLY A 258 3.81 25.13 -1.04
CA GLY A 258 5.13 25.06 -1.64
C GLY A 258 6.09 24.09 -0.93
N LEU A 259 5.58 22.93 -0.49
CA LEU A 259 6.33 21.89 0.22
C LEU A 259 7.11 20.98 -0.73
N PHE A 260 6.53 20.60 -1.86
CA PHE A 260 7.17 19.74 -2.85
C PHE A 260 6.65 20.04 -4.26
N THR A 261 7.29 19.47 -5.27
CA THR A 261 6.73 19.36 -6.61
C THR A 261 7.06 18.02 -7.25
N VAL A 262 6.31 17.64 -8.28
CA VAL A 262 6.59 16.50 -9.14
C VAL A 262 6.69 17.04 -10.56
N ASP A 263 7.88 16.93 -11.14
CA ASP A 263 8.17 17.47 -12.45
C ASP A 263 8.21 16.34 -13.49
N PRO A 264 7.41 16.39 -14.58
CA PRO A 264 7.41 15.36 -15.61
C PRO A 264 8.78 15.12 -16.26
N LEU A 265 9.64 16.14 -16.35
CA LEU A 265 11.00 16.02 -16.89
C LEU A 265 11.92 15.23 -15.95
N VAL A 266 11.69 15.32 -14.63
CA VAL A 266 12.40 14.51 -13.63
C VAL A 266 11.85 13.09 -13.59
N GLY A 267 10.53 12.93 -13.67
CA GLY A 267 9.85 11.64 -13.76
C GLY A 267 8.79 11.43 -12.68
N ALA A 268 7.76 10.66 -13.03
CA ALA A 268 6.67 10.34 -12.12
C ALA A 268 7.17 9.56 -10.88
N GLY A 269 6.71 9.97 -9.69
CA GLY A 269 7.04 9.30 -8.43
C GLY A 269 8.44 9.64 -7.91
N LEU A 270 9.06 10.71 -8.43
CA LEU A 270 10.34 11.25 -7.94
C LEU A 270 10.09 12.65 -7.36
N ILE A 271 9.93 12.71 -6.04
CA ILE A 271 9.53 13.95 -5.34
C ILE A 271 10.68 14.95 -5.29
N LEU A 272 10.44 16.16 -5.78
CA LEU A 272 11.32 17.31 -5.57
C LEU A 272 10.88 18.05 -4.32
N TRP A 273 11.62 17.86 -3.23
CA TRP A 273 11.39 18.57 -1.98
C TRP A 273 11.78 20.04 -2.12
N LYS A 274 10.81 20.95 -1.91
CA LYS A 274 11.07 22.39 -1.86
C LYS A 274 11.57 22.77 -0.45
N PRO A 275 12.19 23.96 -0.25
CA PRO A 275 12.79 24.32 1.04
C PRO A 275 11.85 24.12 2.24
N LYS A 276 10.57 24.49 2.14
CA LYS A 276 9.60 24.31 3.22
C LYS A 276 9.32 22.83 3.53
N GLY A 277 9.12 21.98 2.53
CA GLY A 277 8.93 20.54 2.77
C GLY A 277 10.22 19.87 3.25
N ALA A 278 11.37 20.29 2.76
CA ALA A 278 12.68 19.80 3.20
C ALA A 278 12.93 20.10 4.70
N ILE A 279 12.47 21.25 5.21
CA ILE A 279 12.52 21.56 6.65
C ILE A 279 11.67 20.57 7.45
N VAL A 280 10.42 20.31 7.03
CA VAL A 280 9.53 19.34 7.70
C VAL A 280 10.21 17.97 7.77
N ARG A 281 10.75 17.50 6.63
CA ARG A 281 11.51 16.25 6.55
C ARG A 281 12.73 16.27 7.49
N LEU A 282 13.56 17.30 7.44
CA LEU A 282 14.78 17.42 8.24
C LEU A 282 14.48 17.34 9.74
N LEU A 283 13.46 18.05 10.20
CA LEU A 283 13.08 18.07 11.62
C LEU A 283 12.63 16.69 12.12
N LEU A 284 11.92 15.92 11.28
CA LEU A 284 11.56 14.53 11.58
C LEU A 284 12.80 13.63 11.64
N GLU A 285 13.69 13.74 10.65
CA GLU A 285 14.94 12.96 10.61
C GLU A 285 15.83 13.27 11.83
N GLU A 286 16.02 14.54 12.17
CA GLU A 286 16.84 14.98 13.31
C GLU A 286 16.28 14.49 14.64
N HIS A 287 14.96 14.60 14.82
CA HIS A 287 14.29 14.14 16.03
C HIS A 287 14.50 12.63 16.22
N LEU A 288 14.25 11.84 15.16
CA LEU A 288 14.44 10.40 15.24
C LEU A 288 15.92 10.03 15.38
N ARG A 289 16.84 10.65 14.64
CA ARG A 289 18.31 10.42 14.82
C ARG A 289 18.75 10.65 16.26
N GLY A 290 18.24 11.69 16.92
CA GLY A 290 18.47 11.92 18.34
C GLY A 290 18.04 10.72 19.19
N LYS A 291 16.80 10.26 18.99
CA LYS A 291 16.25 9.12 19.72
C LYS A 291 16.94 7.79 19.42
N LEU A 292 17.41 7.60 18.19
CA LEU A 292 18.18 6.42 17.79
C LEU A 292 19.52 6.37 18.51
N ARG A 293 20.25 7.49 18.62
CA ARG A 293 21.52 7.55 19.35
C ARG A 293 21.33 7.26 20.84
N GLU A 294 20.29 7.81 21.47
CA GLU A 294 19.95 7.50 22.87
C GLU A 294 19.71 6.00 23.11
N ASN A 295 19.16 5.30 22.11
CA ASN A 295 18.87 3.88 22.15
C ASN A 295 20.00 2.99 21.59
N GLY A 296 21.21 3.54 21.42
CA GLY A 296 22.39 2.77 21.02
C GLY A 296 22.40 2.30 19.57
N TYR A 297 21.64 2.95 18.68
CA TYR A 297 21.76 2.72 17.23
C TYR A 297 23.00 3.42 16.67
N GLN A 298 23.65 2.72 15.75
CA GLN A 298 24.86 3.14 15.06
C GLN A 298 24.48 3.64 13.65
N PRO A 299 24.69 4.93 13.34
CA PRO A 299 24.37 5.46 12.02
C PRO A 299 25.34 4.91 10.96
N VAL A 300 24.80 4.49 9.83
CA VAL A 300 25.57 4.04 8.66
C VAL A 300 25.06 4.75 7.39
N TYR A 301 25.87 4.75 6.34
CA TYR A 301 25.51 5.25 5.01
C TYR A 301 25.95 4.24 3.97
N THR A 302 25.02 3.79 3.12
CA THR A 302 25.29 2.75 2.12
C THR A 302 24.98 3.24 0.70
N PRO A 303 25.73 2.77 -0.32
CA PRO A 303 25.51 3.14 -1.72
C PRO A 303 24.06 2.95 -2.19
N HIS A 304 23.65 3.69 -3.23
CA HIS A 304 22.33 3.55 -3.87
C HIS A 304 22.27 2.41 -4.88
N ILE A 305 23.41 1.91 -5.32
CA ILE A 305 23.56 0.82 -6.29
C ILE A 305 24.39 -0.30 -5.66
N GLY A 306 24.08 -1.53 -6.02
CA GLY A 306 24.86 -2.71 -5.61
C GLY A 306 24.99 -3.68 -6.77
N ARG A 307 25.99 -4.57 -6.73
CA ARG A 307 26.12 -5.66 -7.71
C ARG A 307 24.88 -6.53 -7.69
N LEU A 308 24.43 -7.03 -8.84
CA LEU A 308 23.29 -7.95 -8.94
C LEU A 308 23.43 -9.16 -8.03
N ASP A 309 24.65 -9.67 -7.87
CA ASP A 309 24.94 -10.82 -7.01
C ASP A 309 24.57 -10.61 -5.53
N LEU A 310 24.62 -9.36 -5.04
CA LEU A 310 24.16 -9.00 -3.70
C LEU A 310 22.66 -9.27 -3.54
N TYR A 311 21.89 -8.97 -4.58
CA TYR A 311 20.44 -9.14 -4.60
C TYR A 311 20.03 -10.59 -4.88
N ARG A 312 20.82 -11.35 -5.65
CA ARG A 312 20.67 -12.82 -5.76
C ARG A 312 20.89 -13.49 -4.40
N THR A 313 21.95 -13.09 -3.70
CA THR A 313 22.32 -13.62 -2.37
C THR A 313 21.26 -13.31 -1.32
N SER A 314 20.67 -12.11 -1.35
CA SER A 314 19.55 -11.78 -0.44
C SER A 314 18.19 -12.33 -0.89
N GLY A 315 18.05 -12.68 -2.16
CA GLY A 315 16.81 -13.26 -2.70
C GLY A 315 15.87 -12.21 -3.23
N HIS A 316 16.26 -10.93 -3.19
CA HIS A 316 15.51 -9.88 -3.86
C HIS A 316 15.56 -10.01 -5.38
N PHE A 317 16.55 -10.74 -5.92
CA PHE A 317 16.60 -11.09 -7.34
C PHE A 317 16.55 -12.62 -7.50
N PRO A 318 15.63 -13.17 -8.30
CA PRO A 318 14.69 -12.50 -9.19
C PRO A 318 13.31 -12.24 -8.56
N TYR A 319 13.04 -12.70 -7.34
CA TYR A 319 11.69 -12.72 -6.76
C TYR A 319 11.03 -11.33 -6.60
N TYR A 320 11.81 -10.25 -6.60
CA TYR A 320 11.33 -8.87 -6.54
C TYR A 320 11.56 -8.08 -7.84
N ARG A 321 11.94 -8.76 -8.93
CA ARG A 321 12.37 -8.14 -10.20
C ARG A 321 11.31 -7.22 -10.80
N ASP A 322 10.04 -7.62 -10.77
CA ASP A 322 8.94 -6.83 -11.35
C ASP A 322 8.72 -5.49 -10.63
N ALA A 323 9.16 -5.38 -9.37
CA ALA A 323 9.11 -4.17 -8.57
C ALA A 323 10.47 -3.45 -8.47
N GLN A 324 11.47 -3.87 -9.25
CA GLN A 324 12.81 -3.27 -9.29
C GLN A 324 13.02 -2.49 -10.58
N PHE A 325 13.83 -1.44 -10.51
CA PHE A 325 14.31 -0.79 -11.73
C PHE A 325 15.13 -1.79 -12.57
N PRO A 326 15.10 -1.69 -13.91
CA PRO A 326 15.92 -2.56 -14.74
C PRO A 326 17.40 -2.52 -14.33
N PRO A 327 18.09 -3.68 -14.30
CA PRO A 327 19.51 -3.72 -14.01
C PRO A 327 20.35 -2.94 -15.04
N LEU A 328 21.47 -2.41 -14.58
CA LEU A 328 22.53 -1.82 -15.41
C LEU A 328 23.58 -2.89 -15.68
N TYR A 329 23.48 -3.58 -16.82
CA TYR A 329 24.46 -4.61 -17.20
C TYR A 329 25.76 -4.00 -17.70
N GLU A 330 26.89 -4.65 -17.38
CA GLU A 330 28.23 -4.20 -17.79
C GLU A 330 28.53 -4.55 -19.27
N SER A 331 27.78 -5.50 -19.86
CA SER A 331 27.86 -5.88 -21.28
C SER A 331 26.60 -6.63 -21.73
N ASP A 332 26.43 -6.82 -23.04
CA ASP A 332 25.35 -7.65 -23.59
C ASP A 332 25.50 -9.12 -23.20
N SER A 333 26.72 -9.66 -23.17
CA SER A 333 26.99 -11.01 -22.61
C SER A 333 26.49 -11.13 -21.17
N ALA A 334 26.74 -10.13 -20.32
CA ALA A 334 26.25 -10.12 -18.94
C ALA A 334 24.72 -10.04 -18.84
N ARG A 335 24.06 -9.28 -19.73
CA ARG A 335 22.61 -9.25 -19.84
C ARG A 335 22.07 -10.65 -20.20
N ILE A 336 22.59 -11.26 -21.26
CA ILE A 336 22.14 -12.57 -21.75
C ILE A 336 22.32 -13.64 -20.67
N LEU A 337 23.47 -13.66 -20.00
CA LEU A 337 23.74 -14.59 -18.90
C LEU A 337 22.80 -14.39 -17.70
N ASN A 338 22.47 -13.14 -17.35
CA ASN A 338 21.49 -12.87 -16.29
C ASN A 338 20.08 -13.33 -16.70
N GLU A 339 19.64 -13.04 -17.93
CA GLU A 339 18.35 -13.50 -18.44
C GLU A 339 18.27 -15.03 -18.51
N LEU A 340 19.38 -15.69 -18.88
CA LEU A 340 19.49 -17.14 -18.90
C LEU A 340 19.38 -17.72 -17.49
N TRP A 341 20.07 -17.10 -16.52
CA TRP A 341 19.98 -17.47 -15.11
C TRP A 341 18.53 -17.37 -14.60
N VAL A 342 17.83 -16.28 -14.92
CA VAL A 342 16.43 -16.08 -14.52
C VAL A 342 15.50 -17.11 -15.15
N ALA A 343 15.62 -17.36 -16.47
CA ALA A 343 14.80 -18.34 -17.16
C ALA A 343 14.91 -19.74 -16.53
N ILE A 344 16.11 -20.13 -16.10
CA ILE A 344 16.36 -21.40 -15.39
C ILE A 344 15.84 -21.34 -13.94
N ALA A 345 15.99 -20.19 -13.27
CA ALA A 345 15.52 -20.01 -11.89
C ALA A 345 13.99 -20.06 -11.78
N GLU A 346 13.26 -19.60 -12.79
CA GLU A 346 11.78 -19.57 -12.79
C GLU A 346 11.14 -20.86 -13.32
N ALA A 347 11.91 -21.70 -14.01
CA ALA A 347 11.44 -22.97 -14.54
C ALA A 347 10.97 -23.93 -13.44
N THR A 348 9.79 -24.54 -13.62
CA THR A 348 9.32 -25.64 -12.77
C THR A 348 9.77 -27.00 -13.34
N PRO A 349 9.85 -28.05 -12.52
CA PRO A 349 10.19 -29.39 -13.02
C PRO A 349 9.25 -29.89 -14.14
N ALA A 350 8.00 -29.42 -14.17
CA ALA A 350 7.03 -29.77 -15.21
C ALA A 350 7.29 -29.07 -16.55
N ASP A 351 7.98 -27.92 -16.54
CA ASP A 351 8.26 -27.13 -17.75
C ASP A 351 9.41 -27.72 -18.58
N GLY A 352 10.24 -28.58 -18.00
CA GLY A 352 11.46 -29.09 -18.63
C GLY A 352 12.48 -27.98 -18.88
N TRP A 353 13.25 -28.08 -19.96
CA TRP A 353 14.21 -27.05 -20.35
C TRP A 353 13.49 -25.82 -20.93
N PRO A 354 13.70 -24.60 -20.38
CA PRO A 354 12.97 -23.43 -20.83
C PRO A 354 13.28 -23.05 -22.29
N ARG A 355 12.24 -22.81 -23.09
CA ARG A 355 12.42 -22.33 -24.49
C ARG A 355 13.21 -21.02 -24.56
N ALA A 356 12.95 -20.10 -23.62
CA ALA A 356 13.71 -18.85 -23.51
C ALA A 356 15.21 -19.09 -23.30
N ALA A 357 15.59 -20.13 -22.55
CA ALA A 357 16.98 -20.48 -22.30
C ALA A 357 17.71 -20.94 -23.57
N GLU A 358 17.04 -21.67 -24.49
CA GLU A 358 17.61 -21.99 -25.80
C GLU A 358 17.85 -20.74 -26.65
N THR A 359 16.85 -19.86 -26.76
CA THR A 359 16.99 -18.60 -27.50
C THR A 359 18.17 -17.76 -26.99
N LEU A 360 18.30 -17.65 -25.66
CA LEU A 360 19.38 -16.90 -25.02
C LEU A 360 20.75 -17.55 -25.25
N LEU A 361 20.85 -18.88 -25.33
CA LEU A 361 22.09 -19.56 -25.67
C LEU A 361 22.51 -19.29 -27.13
N GLU A 362 21.57 -19.26 -28.08
CA GLU A 362 21.90 -18.89 -29.47
C GLU A 362 22.27 -17.41 -29.60
N GLU A 363 21.66 -16.52 -28.81
CA GLU A 363 22.08 -15.12 -28.72
C GLU A 363 23.50 -15.00 -28.15
N LEU A 364 23.79 -15.72 -27.05
CA LEU A 364 25.11 -15.74 -26.43
C LEU A 364 26.19 -16.28 -27.38
N LYS A 365 25.85 -17.24 -28.24
CA LYS A 365 26.78 -17.78 -29.25
C LYS A 365 27.29 -16.72 -30.22
N ILE A 366 26.43 -15.75 -30.56
CA ILE A 366 26.76 -14.64 -31.46
C ILE A 366 27.56 -13.58 -30.71
N GLU A 367 27.11 -13.23 -29.50
CA GLU A 367 27.71 -12.13 -28.71
C GLU A 367 29.05 -12.53 -28.05
N ASP A 368 29.11 -13.72 -27.45
CA ASP A 368 30.28 -14.23 -26.72
C ASP A 368 30.44 -15.74 -26.95
N HIS A 369 30.98 -16.06 -28.13
CA HIS A 369 31.19 -17.44 -28.57
C HIS A 369 32.01 -18.28 -27.58
N ASN A 370 33.00 -17.68 -26.91
CA ASN A 370 33.85 -18.38 -25.96
C ASN A 370 33.05 -18.82 -24.73
N THR A 371 32.28 -17.90 -24.12
CA THR A 371 31.44 -18.24 -22.97
C THR A 371 30.36 -19.26 -23.37
N TRP A 372 29.74 -19.10 -24.53
CA TRP A 372 28.79 -20.09 -25.07
C TRP A 372 29.42 -21.48 -25.23
N ALA A 373 30.61 -21.57 -25.83
CA ALA A 373 31.29 -22.84 -26.07
C ALA A 373 31.63 -23.56 -24.75
N GLN A 374 32.04 -22.80 -23.74
CA GLN A 374 32.33 -23.32 -22.40
C GLN A 374 31.07 -23.79 -21.66
N LEU A 375 29.94 -23.08 -21.80
CA LEU A 375 28.68 -23.44 -21.15
C LEU A 375 28.00 -24.66 -21.79
N THR A 376 28.05 -24.76 -23.11
CA THR A 376 27.36 -25.81 -23.89
C THR A 376 28.21 -27.06 -24.10
N GLY A 377 29.53 -26.97 -23.85
CA GLY A 377 30.47 -28.06 -24.07
C GLY A 377 31.01 -28.17 -25.49
N ALA A 378 30.84 -27.13 -26.32
CA ALA A 378 31.54 -27.02 -27.60
C ALA A 378 33.05 -26.80 -27.40
N ASP A 379 33.47 -26.30 -26.24
CA ASP A 379 34.86 -26.35 -25.78
C ASP A 379 35.12 -27.68 -25.05
N GLU A 380 35.85 -28.58 -25.72
CA GLU A 380 36.19 -29.91 -25.19
C GLU A 380 37.09 -29.84 -23.94
N GLY A 381 37.77 -28.71 -23.69
CA GLY A 381 38.65 -28.50 -22.54
C GLY A 381 37.93 -28.23 -21.21
N VAL A 382 36.62 -27.94 -21.23
CA VAL A 382 35.84 -27.68 -20.01
C VAL A 382 35.25 -28.97 -19.44
N PRO A 383 35.47 -29.34 -18.17
CA PRO A 383 34.88 -30.57 -17.61
C PRO A 383 33.34 -30.57 -17.64
N PRO A 384 32.66 -31.73 -17.79
CA PRO A 384 31.19 -31.80 -17.80
C PRO A 384 30.51 -31.16 -16.59
N ALA A 385 31.15 -31.18 -15.42
CA ALA A 385 30.65 -30.56 -14.19
C ALA A 385 30.56 -29.01 -14.25
N LYS A 386 31.22 -28.38 -15.23
CA LYS A 386 31.19 -26.93 -15.46
C LYS A 386 30.32 -26.52 -16.66
N ARG A 387 29.56 -27.47 -17.21
CA ARG A 387 28.68 -27.27 -18.38
C ARG A 387 27.21 -27.31 -17.94
N ILE A 388 26.38 -26.55 -18.65
CA ILE A 388 24.93 -26.55 -18.43
C ILE A 388 24.36 -27.89 -18.88
N GLN A 389 23.47 -28.46 -18.08
CA GLN A 389 22.74 -29.69 -18.40
C GLN A 389 21.24 -29.39 -18.54
N ARG A 390 20.60 -29.94 -19.58
CA ARG A 390 19.19 -29.65 -19.90
C ARG A 390 18.18 -30.48 -19.08
N SER A 391 18.63 -31.15 -18.03
CA SER A 391 17.75 -31.94 -17.15
C SER A 391 17.20 -31.08 -16.00
N PRO A 392 15.95 -31.30 -15.55
CA PRO A 392 15.37 -30.57 -14.42
C PRO A 392 16.19 -30.68 -13.12
N GLU A 393 16.83 -31.83 -12.90
CA GLU A 393 17.63 -32.10 -11.70
C GLU A 393 18.92 -31.26 -11.63
N ALA A 394 19.38 -30.73 -12.77
CA ALA A 394 20.59 -29.94 -12.86
C ALA A 394 20.38 -28.44 -12.58
N ARG A 395 19.15 -28.01 -12.24
CA ARG A 395 18.80 -26.59 -12.03
C ARG A 395 19.78 -25.85 -11.13
N GLU A 396 20.01 -26.34 -9.90
CA GLU A 396 20.92 -25.67 -8.95
C GLU A 396 22.37 -25.64 -9.46
N SER A 397 22.82 -26.70 -10.14
CA SER A 397 24.16 -26.75 -10.75
C SER A 397 24.29 -25.73 -11.88
N ASN A 398 23.30 -25.62 -12.76
CA ASN A 398 23.28 -24.66 -13.85
C ASN A 398 23.30 -23.21 -13.34
N LEU A 399 22.49 -22.92 -12.31
CA LEU A 399 22.47 -21.60 -11.68
C LEU A 399 23.83 -21.24 -11.08
N ALA A 400 24.53 -22.20 -10.45
CA ALA A 400 25.87 -22.00 -9.91
C ALA A 400 26.91 -21.75 -11.01
N ILE A 401 26.86 -22.52 -12.11
CA ILE A 401 27.78 -22.38 -13.26
C ILE A 401 27.64 -21.00 -13.89
N ILE A 402 26.40 -20.56 -14.19
CA ILE A 402 26.16 -19.25 -14.79
C ILE A 402 26.59 -18.13 -13.84
N ARG A 403 26.31 -18.27 -12.54
CA ARG A 403 26.74 -17.31 -11.52
C ARG A 403 28.26 -17.18 -11.43
N GLU A 404 29.01 -18.28 -11.58
CA GLU A 404 30.48 -18.26 -11.65
C GLU A 404 30.95 -17.40 -12.83
N ARG A 405 30.29 -17.48 -14.00
CA ARG A 405 30.61 -16.66 -15.18
C ARG A 405 30.32 -15.17 -14.98
N LEU A 406 29.26 -14.86 -14.26
CA LEU A 406 28.90 -13.48 -13.92
C LEU A 406 29.88 -12.83 -12.90
N SER A 407 30.76 -13.60 -12.24
CA SER A 407 31.62 -13.04 -11.17
C SER A 407 32.54 -11.89 -11.61
N GLY A 408 32.92 -11.80 -12.89
CA GLY A 408 33.81 -10.77 -13.45
C GLY A 408 33.20 -9.75 -14.42
N ASN A 409 31.94 -9.92 -14.83
CA ASN A 409 31.24 -9.06 -15.79
C ASN A 409 29.72 -9.29 -15.60
N ASP A 410 29.11 -8.52 -14.71
CA ASP A 410 27.73 -8.71 -14.24
C ASP A 410 26.88 -7.47 -14.55
N GLY A 411 26.25 -6.91 -13.53
CA GLY A 411 25.56 -5.64 -13.58
C GLY A 411 25.30 -5.11 -12.18
N TYR A 412 24.68 -3.94 -12.15
CA TYR A 412 24.28 -3.24 -10.94
C TYR A 412 22.77 -3.06 -10.90
N LEU A 413 22.25 -2.88 -9.71
CA LEU A 413 20.84 -2.58 -9.48
C LEU A 413 20.72 -1.45 -8.48
N LEU A 414 19.81 -0.51 -8.75
CA LEU A 414 19.35 0.45 -7.75
C LEU A 414 18.73 -0.31 -6.58
N LYS A 415 19.18 -0.03 -5.35
CA LYS A 415 18.76 -0.82 -4.19
C LYS A 415 17.25 -0.69 -3.95
N PRO A 416 16.48 -1.80 -3.92
CA PRO A 416 15.07 -1.76 -3.54
C PRO A 416 14.86 -1.76 -2.02
N MET A 417 15.94 -2.00 -1.27
CA MET A 417 15.99 -1.99 0.19
C MET A 417 17.43 -1.94 0.73
N ASN A 418 17.61 -1.53 1.98
CA ASN A 418 18.93 -1.32 2.59
C ASN A 418 19.53 -2.60 3.19
N CYS A 419 18.70 -3.60 3.53
CA CYS A 419 19.13 -4.80 4.27
C CYS A 419 20.38 -5.52 3.71
N PRO A 420 20.57 -5.68 2.38
CA PRO A 420 21.75 -6.36 1.84
C PRO A 420 23.05 -5.62 2.17
N HIS A 421 23.01 -4.29 2.19
CA HIS A 421 24.19 -3.48 2.49
C HIS A 421 24.52 -3.50 3.99
N HIS A 422 23.51 -3.44 4.87
CA HIS A 422 23.71 -3.50 6.32
C HIS A 422 24.27 -4.86 6.74
N MET A 423 23.87 -5.94 6.07
CA MET A 423 24.47 -7.26 6.27
C MET A 423 25.94 -7.32 5.85
N ARG A 424 26.34 -6.60 4.80
CA ARG A 424 27.76 -6.50 4.41
C ARG A 424 28.58 -5.68 5.41
N ILE A 425 27.98 -4.67 6.05
CA ILE A 425 28.61 -3.94 7.16
C ILE A 425 28.75 -4.85 8.39
N TYR A 426 27.70 -5.57 8.78
CA TYR A 426 27.82 -6.53 9.88
C TYR A 426 28.92 -7.56 9.60
N ALA A 427 28.95 -8.13 8.39
CA ALA A 427 29.93 -9.14 8.01
C ALA A 427 31.37 -8.63 7.84
N SER A 428 31.63 -7.30 7.86
CA SER A 428 33.00 -6.79 7.71
C SER A 428 33.86 -6.96 8.95
N ASP A 429 33.22 -7.08 10.12
CA ASP A 429 33.88 -7.16 11.41
C ASP A 429 33.54 -8.49 12.12
N PRO A 430 34.48 -9.06 12.90
CA PRO A 430 34.17 -10.18 13.78
C PRO A 430 33.33 -9.72 14.98
N HIS A 431 32.31 -10.48 15.34
CA HIS A 431 31.43 -10.19 16.48
C HIS A 431 31.48 -11.28 17.54
N SER A 432 31.52 -10.90 18.82
CA SER A 432 31.25 -11.78 19.96
C SER A 432 29.79 -11.63 20.42
N TYR A 433 29.26 -12.63 21.13
CA TYR A 433 27.97 -12.51 21.83
C TYR A 433 27.89 -11.30 22.78
N ARG A 434 29.05 -10.75 23.19
CA ARG A 434 29.16 -9.55 24.04
C ARG A 434 28.93 -8.25 23.28
N ASP A 435 29.16 -8.25 21.97
CA ASP A 435 28.99 -7.08 21.11
C ASP A 435 27.52 -6.95 20.65
N LEU A 436 26.77 -8.06 20.75
CA LEU A 436 25.34 -8.08 20.43
C LEU A 436 24.50 -7.51 21.57
N PRO A 437 23.46 -6.72 21.26
CA PRO A 437 22.93 -6.48 19.91
C PRO A 437 23.63 -5.34 19.15
N VAL A 438 23.95 -5.59 17.88
CA VAL A 438 24.41 -4.57 16.92
C VAL A 438 23.19 -3.93 16.25
N ARG A 439 23.11 -2.60 16.21
CA ARG A 439 21.93 -1.88 15.70
C ARG A 439 22.34 -0.87 14.62
N LEU A 440 22.30 -1.27 13.35
CA LEU A 440 22.66 -0.39 12.24
C LEU A 440 21.43 0.40 11.78
N ALA A 441 21.53 1.74 11.71
CA ALA A 441 20.44 2.60 11.27
C ALA A 441 20.86 3.52 10.12
N GLU A 442 19.97 3.71 9.15
CA GLU A 442 20.20 4.56 8.00
C GLU A 442 18.90 5.23 7.57
N PHE A 443 18.95 6.54 7.27
CA PHE A 443 17.91 7.15 6.45
C PHE A 443 18.19 6.80 4.98
N GLY A 444 17.90 5.56 4.63
CA GLY A 444 18.38 4.92 3.40
C GLY A 444 17.42 5.15 2.25
N THR A 445 17.90 5.80 1.19
CA THR A 445 17.13 5.99 -0.05
C THR A 445 17.15 4.73 -0.90
N VAL A 446 15.96 4.25 -1.24
CA VAL A 446 15.72 3.04 -2.03
C VAL A 446 14.81 3.35 -3.22
N TYR A 447 14.78 2.44 -4.18
CA TYR A 447 14.06 2.62 -5.44
C TYR A 447 13.20 1.40 -5.78
N ARG A 448 11.92 1.63 -6.10
CA ARG A 448 10.99 0.60 -6.56
C ARG A 448 10.33 1.02 -7.86
N TYR A 449 10.19 0.07 -8.78
CA TYR A 449 9.59 0.30 -10.08
C TYR A 449 8.07 0.15 -10.00
N GLU A 450 7.43 1.07 -9.28
CA GLU A 450 5.97 1.18 -9.23
C GLU A 450 5.43 1.51 -10.63
N GLN A 451 4.37 0.83 -11.05
CA GLN A 451 3.79 1.05 -12.37
C GLN A 451 3.26 2.48 -12.46
N SER A 452 3.32 3.09 -13.66
CA SER A 452 3.00 4.51 -13.83
C SER A 452 1.57 4.87 -13.38
N GLY A 453 0.63 3.93 -13.45
CA GLY A 453 -0.74 4.10 -12.96
C GLY A 453 -0.90 3.94 -11.44
N GLU A 454 0.09 3.40 -10.75
CA GLU A 454 0.07 3.18 -9.29
C GLU A 454 0.70 4.33 -8.50
N VAL A 455 1.58 5.11 -9.14
CA VAL A 455 2.23 6.27 -8.52
C VAL A 455 1.18 7.33 -8.16
N SER A 456 1.19 7.78 -6.90
CA SER A 456 0.23 8.75 -6.39
C SER A 456 0.88 9.72 -5.42
N GLY A 457 1.02 10.98 -5.85
CA GLY A 457 1.57 12.06 -5.04
C GLY A 457 2.84 11.64 -4.30
N MET A 458 2.85 11.80 -2.99
CA MET A 458 3.91 11.36 -2.08
C MET A 458 3.63 10.01 -1.40
N THR A 459 2.39 9.49 -1.48
CA THR A 459 2.00 8.28 -0.75
C THR A 459 2.43 6.99 -1.43
N ARG A 460 2.64 7.01 -2.75
CA ARG A 460 3.22 5.91 -3.54
C ARG A 460 4.17 6.45 -4.60
N VAL A 461 5.47 6.22 -4.42
CA VAL A 461 6.57 6.86 -5.16
C VAL A 461 7.63 5.84 -5.56
N ARG A 462 8.45 6.17 -6.56
CA ARG A 462 9.50 5.27 -7.08
C ARG A 462 10.84 5.43 -6.37
N GLY A 463 11.15 6.62 -5.90
CA GLY A 463 12.33 6.90 -5.08
C GLY A 463 11.91 7.45 -3.74
N PHE A 464 12.34 6.80 -2.66
CA PHE A 464 11.96 7.19 -1.30
C PHE A 464 13.03 6.88 -0.28
N THR A 465 13.03 7.63 0.82
CA THR A 465 13.94 7.41 1.95
C THR A 465 13.20 6.78 3.11
N GLN A 466 13.72 5.68 3.63
CA GLN A 466 13.19 5.04 4.83
C GLN A 466 14.06 5.33 6.04
N ASP A 467 13.46 5.45 7.21
CA ASP A 467 14.15 5.54 8.51
C ASP A 467 14.58 4.14 9.02
N ASP A 468 15.19 3.39 8.11
CA ASP A 468 15.43 1.97 8.18
C ASP A 468 16.50 1.60 9.20
N ALA A 469 16.36 0.42 9.81
CA ALA A 469 17.41 -0.15 10.63
C ALA A 469 17.34 -1.67 10.68
N HIS A 470 18.53 -2.25 10.81
CA HIS A 470 18.75 -3.68 10.92
C HIS A 470 19.50 -3.97 12.21
N LEU A 471 18.84 -4.70 13.10
CA LEU A 471 19.43 -5.13 14.37
C LEU A 471 19.85 -6.59 14.24
N PHE A 472 21.02 -6.91 14.75
CA PHE A 472 21.57 -8.27 14.82
C PHE A 472 21.67 -8.63 16.30
N CYS A 473 20.99 -9.70 16.71
CA CYS A 473 20.87 -10.07 18.12
C CYS A 473 20.96 -11.59 18.29
N THR A 474 21.21 -12.05 19.51
CA THR A 474 21.08 -13.49 19.82
C THR A 474 19.60 -13.88 19.89
N PRO A 475 19.25 -15.16 19.71
CA PRO A 475 17.87 -15.62 19.88
C PRO A 475 17.27 -15.24 21.25
N GLU A 476 18.09 -15.22 22.31
CA GLU A 476 17.65 -14.83 23.66
C GLU A 476 17.36 -13.33 23.80
N GLN A 477 18.04 -12.48 23.01
CA GLN A 477 17.85 -11.03 23.01
C GLN A 477 16.66 -10.57 22.15
N LEU A 478 16.17 -11.44 21.25
CA LEU A 478 15.19 -11.10 20.24
C LEU A 478 13.93 -10.41 20.81
N GLN A 479 13.35 -10.95 21.87
CA GLN A 479 12.11 -10.44 22.43
C GLN A 479 12.27 -9.03 23.02
N ASP A 480 13.39 -8.77 23.70
CA ASP A 480 13.71 -7.46 24.28
C ASP A 480 13.95 -6.41 23.19
N GLU A 481 14.65 -6.79 22.12
CA GLU A 481 14.90 -5.90 20.97
C GLU A 481 13.63 -5.62 20.17
N MET A 482 12.78 -6.61 19.94
CA MET A 482 11.46 -6.40 19.33
C MET A 482 10.62 -5.46 20.18
N ALA A 483 10.54 -5.68 21.50
CA ALA A 483 9.82 -4.79 22.41
C ALA A 483 10.38 -3.35 22.39
N SER A 484 11.71 -3.20 22.24
CA SER A 484 12.37 -1.91 22.08
C SER A 484 11.94 -1.19 20.79
N CYS A 485 11.89 -1.91 19.66
CA CYS A 485 11.39 -1.39 18.40
C CYS A 485 9.93 -0.94 18.51
N LEU A 486 9.06 -1.71 19.17
CA LEU A 486 7.66 -1.35 19.36
C LEU A 486 7.50 -0.10 20.24
N ARG A 487 8.31 0.05 21.31
CA ARG A 487 8.34 1.27 22.13
C ARG A 487 8.76 2.49 21.32
N LEU A 488 9.76 2.35 20.45
CA LEU A 488 10.22 3.43 19.58
C LEU A 488 9.13 3.87 18.60
N THR A 489 8.42 2.93 17.97
CA THR A 489 7.30 3.27 17.07
C THR A 489 6.17 4.00 17.81
N ARG A 490 5.78 3.52 19.01
CA ARG A 490 4.77 4.22 19.83
C ARG A 490 5.20 5.63 20.22
N TYR A 491 6.45 5.81 20.64
CA TYR A 491 7.00 7.13 20.96
C TYR A 491 6.85 8.11 19.79
N VAL A 492 7.19 7.67 18.58
CA VAL A 492 7.06 8.47 17.36
C VAL A 492 5.61 8.88 17.10
N LEU A 493 4.67 7.93 17.21
CA LEU A 493 3.23 8.22 17.03
C LEU A 493 2.72 9.20 18.11
N GLU A 494 3.12 9.00 19.36
CA GLU A 494 2.76 9.87 20.48
C GLU A 494 3.25 11.31 20.30
N VAL A 495 4.49 11.50 19.84
CA VAL A 495 5.08 12.83 19.59
C VAL A 495 4.28 13.62 18.55
N LEU A 496 3.70 12.91 17.58
CA LEU A 496 2.91 13.50 16.49
C LEU A 496 1.40 13.56 16.78
N GLY A 497 0.97 13.08 17.95
CA GLY A 497 -0.45 13.07 18.33
C GLY A 497 -1.28 11.99 17.63
N LEU A 498 -0.65 11.01 16.97
CA LEU A 498 -1.30 9.91 16.26
C LEU A 498 -1.71 8.80 17.24
N LYS A 499 -2.76 9.07 18.03
CA LYS A 499 -3.21 8.19 19.12
C LYS A 499 -4.14 7.05 18.68
N ASP A 500 -4.86 7.23 17.56
CA ASP A 500 -5.78 6.23 17.04
C ASP A 500 -5.05 5.31 16.06
N TYR A 501 -4.63 4.14 16.54
CA TYR A 501 -3.99 3.11 15.72
C TYR A 501 -4.37 1.72 16.20
N ARG A 502 -4.36 0.77 15.27
CA ARG A 502 -4.42 -0.66 15.57
C ARG A 502 -3.11 -1.33 15.21
N VAL A 503 -2.81 -2.42 15.91
CA VAL A 503 -1.65 -3.26 15.60
C VAL A 503 -2.12 -4.46 14.81
N ARG A 504 -1.37 -4.80 13.77
CA ARG A 504 -1.62 -5.97 12.93
C ARG A 504 -0.40 -6.87 12.89
N VAL A 505 -0.62 -8.18 13.00
CA VAL A 505 0.39 -9.20 12.79
C VAL A 505 0.15 -9.84 11.42
N GLY A 506 1.04 -9.56 10.47
CA GLY A 506 1.03 -10.17 9.14
C GLY A 506 1.71 -11.54 9.17
N LEU A 507 0.98 -12.58 8.79
CA LEU A 507 1.43 -13.98 8.72
C LEU A 507 1.59 -14.43 7.27
N HIS A 508 2.30 -15.53 7.03
CA HIS A 508 2.40 -16.09 5.68
C HIS A 508 1.17 -16.91 5.30
N ASP A 509 0.86 -16.92 4.01
CA ASP A 509 0.02 -17.95 3.40
C ASP A 509 0.95 -19.05 2.85
N PRO A 510 0.93 -20.28 3.40
CA PRO A 510 1.76 -21.38 2.92
C PRO A 510 1.58 -21.73 1.44
N ASN A 511 0.46 -21.32 0.83
CA ASN A 511 0.15 -21.62 -0.57
C ASN A 511 0.61 -20.52 -1.54
N ASP A 512 1.02 -19.36 -1.03
CA ASP A 512 1.46 -18.24 -1.87
C ASP A 512 2.95 -18.43 -2.24
N PRO A 513 3.29 -18.53 -3.54
CA PRO A 513 4.64 -18.80 -4.00
C PRO A 513 5.63 -17.65 -3.70
N LYS A 514 5.16 -16.47 -3.29
CA LYS A 514 6.04 -15.35 -2.95
C LYS A 514 6.89 -15.63 -1.71
N PHE A 515 6.40 -16.45 -0.78
CA PHE A 515 7.08 -16.67 0.50
C PHE A 515 8.22 -17.68 0.38
N ILE A 516 9.27 -17.49 1.20
CA ILE A 516 10.38 -18.44 1.26
C ILE A 516 9.89 -19.81 1.76
N LYS A 517 10.42 -20.87 1.13
CA LYS A 517 10.08 -22.27 1.44
C LYS A 517 10.90 -22.78 2.64
N ASN A 518 10.68 -22.20 3.81
CA ASN A 518 11.31 -22.62 5.07
C ASN A 518 10.28 -22.67 6.22
N PRO A 519 9.54 -23.79 6.37
CA PRO A 519 8.47 -23.89 7.37
C PRO A 519 8.95 -23.72 8.82
N GLN A 520 10.18 -24.14 9.12
CA GLN A 520 10.75 -23.99 10.46
C GLN A 520 11.01 -22.52 10.78
N ALA A 521 11.66 -21.78 9.88
CA ALA A 521 11.92 -20.35 10.08
C ALA A 521 10.61 -19.55 10.22
N TRP A 522 9.56 -19.92 9.48
CA TRP A 522 8.23 -19.33 9.62
C TRP A 522 7.64 -19.58 11.00
N ALA A 523 7.63 -20.84 11.46
CA ALA A 523 7.11 -21.19 12.78
C ALA A 523 7.83 -20.42 13.91
N GLU A 524 9.16 -20.35 13.86
CA GLU A 524 9.99 -19.62 14.82
C GLU A 524 9.72 -18.11 14.78
N SER A 525 9.67 -17.52 13.59
CA SER A 525 9.46 -16.08 13.43
C SER A 525 8.05 -15.64 13.82
N GLU A 526 7.02 -16.42 13.48
CA GLU A 526 5.65 -16.09 13.83
C GLU A 526 5.41 -16.22 15.33
N ALA A 527 5.98 -17.25 15.96
CA ALA A 527 5.98 -17.39 17.41
C ALA A 527 6.68 -16.19 18.09
N ALA A 528 7.82 -15.75 17.54
CA ALA A 528 8.54 -14.59 18.06
C ALA A 528 7.73 -13.30 17.98
N VAL A 529 7.06 -13.04 16.85
CA VAL A 529 6.19 -11.88 16.64
C VAL A 529 4.97 -11.90 17.58
N ARG A 530 4.27 -13.04 17.68
CA ARG A 530 3.13 -13.21 18.60
C ARG A 530 3.54 -12.95 20.05
N THR A 531 4.69 -13.50 20.45
CA THR A 531 5.26 -13.31 21.79
C THR A 531 5.57 -11.84 22.06
N ALA A 532 6.21 -11.15 21.11
CA ALA A 532 6.56 -9.74 21.25
C ALA A 532 5.30 -8.85 21.41
N VAL A 533 4.25 -9.13 20.63
CA VAL A 533 2.97 -8.42 20.76
C VAL A 533 2.32 -8.69 22.11
N ALA A 534 2.25 -9.94 22.56
CA ALA A 534 1.67 -10.30 23.85
C ALA A 534 2.38 -9.61 25.02
N HIS A 535 3.72 -9.60 25.02
CA HIS A 535 4.53 -8.92 26.05
C HIS A 535 4.41 -7.40 26.01
N SER A 536 4.13 -6.83 24.84
CA SER A 536 3.97 -5.38 24.69
C SER A 536 2.67 -4.84 25.28
N GLY A 537 1.72 -5.71 25.65
CA GLY A 537 0.39 -5.35 26.14
C GLY A 537 -0.54 -4.76 25.07
N MET A 538 -0.17 -4.84 23.79
CA MET A 538 -0.96 -4.30 22.68
C MET A 538 -1.99 -5.33 22.19
N SER A 539 -3.19 -4.87 21.89
CA SER A 539 -4.18 -5.66 21.16
C SER A 539 -3.82 -5.67 19.67
N ALA A 540 -3.71 -6.85 19.07
CA ALA A 540 -3.42 -7.00 17.64
C ALA A 540 -4.36 -7.98 16.94
N THR A 541 -4.56 -7.76 15.64
CA THR A 541 -5.26 -8.70 14.74
C THR A 541 -4.24 -9.50 13.92
N GLU A 542 -4.47 -10.79 13.74
CA GLU A 542 -3.67 -11.62 12.82
C GLU A 542 -4.29 -11.58 11.42
N GLU A 543 -3.46 -11.33 10.39
CA GLU A 543 -3.89 -11.27 8.99
C GLU A 543 -2.96 -12.14 8.12
N VAL A 544 -3.51 -13.20 7.52
CA VAL A 544 -2.78 -14.17 6.69
C VAL A 544 -2.51 -13.60 5.30
N GLY A 545 -1.30 -13.83 4.76
CA GLY A 545 -0.88 -13.37 3.44
C GLY A 545 -0.24 -11.98 3.45
N GLU A 546 -0.31 -11.27 4.58
CA GLU A 546 0.20 -9.92 4.77
C GLU A 546 1.66 -9.87 5.23
N ALA A 547 2.35 -10.99 5.45
CA ALA A 547 3.78 -11.00 5.82
C ALA A 547 4.72 -10.47 4.71
N ALA A 548 5.97 -10.15 5.07
CA ALA A 548 7.02 -9.98 4.06
C ALA A 548 7.45 -11.35 3.51
N PHE A 549 8.09 -11.39 2.34
CA PHE A 549 8.40 -12.67 1.70
C PHE A 549 9.36 -13.57 2.52
N TYR A 550 10.19 -12.98 3.39
CA TYR A 550 11.18 -13.66 4.24
C TYR A 550 10.76 -13.83 5.70
N GLY A 551 9.65 -13.24 6.15
CA GLY A 551 9.24 -13.31 7.55
C GLY A 551 7.98 -12.51 7.91
N PRO A 552 7.39 -12.79 9.08
CA PRO A 552 6.21 -12.12 9.59
C PRO A 552 6.54 -10.71 10.08
N LYS A 553 5.51 -9.87 10.17
CA LYS A 553 5.68 -8.46 10.56
C LYS A 553 4.59 -7.96 11.49
N ILE A 554 4.98 -7.04 12.37
CA ILE A 554 4.09 -6.23 13.20
C ILE A 554 3.96 -4.87 12.53
N ASP A 555 2.75 -4.56 12.07
CA ASP A 555 2.40 -3.31 11.42
C ASP A 555 1.58 -2.42 12.36
N PHE A 556 1.87 -1.12 12.35
CA PHE A 556 1.05 -0.10 12.98
C PHE A 556 0.18 0.57 11.92
N VAL A 557 -1.12 0.36 12.03
CA VAL A 557 -2.13 0.94 11.12
C VAL A 557 -2.78 2.12 11.82
N VAL A 558 -2.40 3.32 11.40
CA VAL A 558 -2.81 4.58 12.03
C VAL A 558 -4.03 5.15 11.33
N LYS A 559 -5.01 5.60 12.10
CA LYS A 559 -6.13 6.38 11.59
C LYS A 559 -5.78 7.85 11.58
N ASP A 560 -5.96 8.50 10.44
CA ASP A 560 -5.82 9.94 10.36
C ASP A 560 -7.03 10.68 10.97
N CYS A 561 -7.01 12.02 10.92
CA CYS A 561 -8.04 12.87 11.51
C CYS A 561 -9.45 12.70 10.90
N ILE A 562 -9.56 12.01 9.77
CA ILE A 562 -10.85 11.70 9.11
C ILE A 562 -11.14 10.19 9.08
N GLY A 563 -10.33 9.39 9.80
CA GLY A 563 -10.54 7.96 10.01
C GLY A 563 -10.01 7.04 8.91
N ARG A 564 -9.17 7.52 7.98
CA ARG A 564 -8.53 6.65 6.98
C ARG A 564 -7.34 5.91 7.61
N GLU A 565 -7.21 4.64 7.27
CA GLU A 565 -6.14 3.77 7.77
C GLU A 565 -4.88 3.84 6.92
N TRP A 566 -3.74 4.05 7.57
CA TRP A 566 -2.43 4.10 6.96
C TRP A 566 -1.47 3.14 7.67
N GLN A 567 -0.98 2.13 6.95
CA GLN A 567 0.14 1.33 7.44
C GLN A 567 1.41 2.19 7.44
N LEU A 568 1.99 2.37 8.63
CA LEU A 568 3.18 3.18 8.85
C LEU A 568 4.33 2.32 9.38
N GLY A 569 4.45 2.23 10.71
CA GLY A 569 5.55 1.56 11.36
C GLY A 569 5.51 0.04 11.17
N THR A 570 6.66 -0.56 10.87
CA THR A 570 6.79 -2.01 10.71
C THR A 570 7.98 -2.54 11.51
N VAL A 571 7.81 -3.69 12.17
CA VAL A 571 8.87 -4.48 12.82
C VAL A 571 8.79 -5.92 12.34
N GLN A 572 9.90 -6.50 11.88
CA GLN A 572 9.93 -7.83 11.25
C GLN A 572 11.09 -8.64 11.81
N ALA A 573 10.89 -9.95 11.98
CA ALA A 573 11.95 -10.88 12.36
C ALA A 573 12.39 -11.69 11.13
N ASP A 574 13.69 -11.77 10.89
CA ASP A 574 14.31 -12.44 9.75
C ASP A 574 15.40 -13.41 10.21
N TYR A 575 15.10 -14.71 10.02
CA TYR A 575 16.02 -15.83 10.28
C TYR A 575 16.69 -16.33 8.99
N ASN A 576 16.25 -15.85 7.83
CA ASN A 576 16.65 -16.36 6.53
C ASN A 576 17.88 -15.63 5.98
N ASN A 577 17.87 -14.29 5.96
CA ASN A 577 18.99 -13.56 5.39
C ASN A 577 20.32 -13.74 6.15
N PRO A 578 20.35 -13.84 7.50
CA PRO A 578 21.60 -14.18 8.21
C PRO A 578 22.23 -15.49 7.73
N VAL A 579 21.41 -16.49 7.36
CA VAL A 579 21.90 -17.75 6.77
C VAL A 579 22.42 -17.53 5.36
N ARG A 580 21.66 -16.84 4.50
CA ARG A 580 22.04 -16.60 3.09
C ARG A 580 23.33 -15.81 2.94
N PHE A 581 23.61 -14.89 3.86
CA PHE A 581 24.83 -14.08 3.88
C PHE A 581 25.99 -14.71 4.66
N GLY A 582 25.75 -15.83 5.34
CA GLY A 582 26.76 -16.43 6.19
C GLY A 582 27.17 -15.52 7.34
N LEU A 583 26.23 -14.79 7.97
CA LEU A 583 26.52 -13.92 9.12
C LEU A 583 26.76 -14.72 10.40
N GLU A 584 27.79 -14.42 11.16
CA GLU A 584 28.19 -15.19 12.37
C GLU A 584 28.52 -14.29 13.55
N TYR A 585 28.50 -14.87 14.74
CA TYR A 585 29.14 -14.33 15.95
C TYR A 585 29.72 -15.47 16.79
N VAL A 586 30.70 -15.16 17.64
CA VAL A 586 31.30 -16.12 18.58
C VAL A 586 30.46 -16.17 19.87
N GLY A 587 29.86 -17.33 20.15
CA GLY A 587 29.02 -17.59 21.31
C GLY A 587 29.78 -17.73 22.63
N ARG A 588 29.03 -17.84 23.74
CA ARG A 588 29.59 -18.11 25.08
C ARG A 588 30.35 -19.43 25.17
N ASP A 589 29.98 -20.37 24.32
CA ASP A 589 30.60 -21.69 24.14
C ASP A 589 31.83 -21.65 23.22
N ASN A 590 32.25 -20.46 22.78
CA ASN A 590 33.36 -20.24 21.85
C ASN A 590 33.14 -20.89 20.47
N ARG A 591 31.89 -21.15 20.08
CA ARG A 591 31.51 -21.64 18.74
C ARG A 591 30.92 -20.51 17.90
N LEU A 592 30.86 -20.72 16.59
CA LEU A 592 30.18 -19.81 15.67
C LEU A 592 28.68 -20.07 15.71
N HIS A 593 27.91 -19.00 15.91
CA HIS A 593 26.44 -18.99 15.92
C HIS A 593 25.92 -18.01 14.90
N ARG A 594 24.67 -18.19 14.47
CA ARG A 594 23.96 -17.27 13.56
C ARG A 594 23.19 -16.22 14.37
N PRO A 595 23.31 -14.92 14.08
CA PRO A 595 22.45 -13.92 14.69
C PRO A 595 21.04 -13.97 14.08
N VAL A 596 20.04 -13.50 14.82
CA VAL A 596 18.71 -13.19 14.29
C VAL A 596 18.69 -11.72 13.88
N MET A 597 18.10 -11.41 12.73
CA MET A 597 17.98 -10.03 12.24
C MET A 597 16.57 -9.47 12.48
N ILE A 598 16.49 -8.20 12.91
CA ILE A 598 15.23 -7.47 13.02
C ILE A 598 15.27 -6.31 12.03
N HIS A 599 14.24 -6.19 11.19
CA HIS A 599 14.01 -5.03 10.34
C HIS A 599 13.02 -4.09 11.03
N ARG A 600 13.30 -2.79 11.03
CA ARG A 600 12.34 -1.82 11.56
C ARG A 600 12.40 -0.46 10.86
N ALA A 601 11.23 0.16 10.73
CA ALA A 601 11.08 1.53 10.24
C ALA A 601 9.86 2.17 10.95
N PRO A 602 10.04 3.06 11.95
CA PRO A 602 8.92 3.64 12.69
C PRO A 602 8.09 4.65 11.88
N PHE A 603 8.72 5.49 11.05
CA PHE A 603 8.01 6.35 10.09
C PHE A 603 7.63 5.59 8.81
N GLY A 604 8.48 4.67 8.38
CA GLY A 604 8.40 4.07 7.04
C GLY A 604 9.11 4.96 6.02
N SER A 605 8.47 5.22 4.88
CA SER A 605 9.01 6.20 3.90
C SER A 605 8.75 7.63 4.36
N MET A 606 9.76 8.49 4.31
CA MET A 606 9.64 9.92 4.59
C MET A 606 8.64 10.62 3.68
N GLU A 607 8.63 10.28 2.39
CA GLU A 607 7.68 10.80 1.40
C GLU A 607 6.25 10.43 1.80
N ARG A 608 5.97 9.15 2.02
CA ARG A 608 4.64 8.67 2.41
C ARG A 608 4.21 9.28 3.74
N PHE A 609 5.11 9.30 4.73
CA PHE A 609 4.83 9.81 6.05
C PHE A 609 4.50 11.30 6.03
N VAL A 610 5.30 12.13 5.38
CA VAL A 610 5.01 13.56 5.25
C VAL A 610 3.75 13.81 4.43
N GLY A 611 3.49 13.01 3.38
CA GLY A 611 2.22 13.02 2.66
C GLY A 611 1.04 12.87 3.62
N ILE A 612 1.07 11.84 4.47
CA ILE A 612 0.04 11.60 5.50
C ILE A 612 -0.04 12.75 6.51
N LEU A 613 1.08 13.29 6.97
CA LEU A 613 1.07 14.42 7.90
C LEU A 613 0.45 15.69 7.30
N ILE A 614 0.67 15.95 6.00
CA ILE A 614 -0.01 17.06 5.31
C ILE A 614 -1.52 16.87 5.37
N GLU A 615 -2.03 15.65 5.11
CA GLU A 615 -3.47 15.40 5.14
C GLU A 615 -4.04 15.41 6.57
N HIS A 616 -3.28 14.84 7.51
CA HIS A 616 -3.64 14.78 8.93
C HIS A 616 -3.78 16.18 9.53
N PHE A 617 -2.83 17.07 9.25
CA PHE A 617 -2.86 18.45 9.76
C PHE A 617 -3.55 19.45 8.83
N GLU A 618 -4.06 19.04 7.66
CA GLU A 618 -4.53 19.97 6.61
C GLU A 618 -3.47 21.04 6.27
N GLY A 619 -2.19 20.64 6.29
CA GLY A 619 -1.03 21.52 6.14
C GLY A 619 -0.74 22.46 7.32
N ALA A 620 -1.61 22.50 8.34
CA ALA A 620 -1.42 23.30 9.56
C ALA A 620 -0.54 22.58 10.58
N PHE A 621 0.73 22.33 10.21
CA PHE A 621 1.68 21.61 11.07
C PHE A 621 1.80 22.20 12.49
N PRO A 622 2.08 21.36 13.52
CA PRO A 622 2.38 21.82 14.87
C PRO A 622 3.61 22.73 14.87
N LEU A 623 3.72 23.62 15.86
CA LEU A 623 4.74 24.69 15.87
C LEU A 623 6.14 24.15 15.59
N TRP A 624 6.54 23.07 16.27
CA TRP A 624 7.87 22.49 16.14
C TRP A 624 8.19 21.96 14.73
N LEU A 625 7.16 21.56 13.97
CA LEU A 625 7.29 20.98 12.63
C LEU A 625 7.03 22.00 11.51
N ALA A 626 6.34 23.10 11.82
CA ALA A 626 6.00 24.11 10.83
C ALA A 626 7.26 24.70 10.16
N PRO A 627 7.32 24.76 8.81
CA PRO A 627 8.51 25.23 8.11
C PRO A 627 8.77 26.71 8.32
N VAL A 628 7.70 27.49 8.49
CA VAL A 628 7.72 28.88 8.97
C VAL A 628 6.84 28.91 10.21
N GLN A 629 7.42 29.29 11.34
CA GLN A 629 6.75 29.33 12.64
C GLN A 629 6.13 30.70 12.90
N VAL A 630 6.83 31.75 12.49
CA VAL A 630 6.41 33.14 12.71
C VAL A 630 6.60 33.96 11.44
N VAL A 631 5.59 34.71 11.04
CA VAL A 631 5.76 35.84 10.11
C VAL A 631 5.70 37.13 10.90
N VAL A 632 6.77 37.92 10.83
CA VAL A 632 6.81 39.28 11.37
C VAL A 632 6.28 40.22 10.29
N ALA A 633 5.22 40.99 10.60
CA ALA A 633 4.57 41.87 9.64
C ALA A 633 4.54 43.31 10.18
N ASN A 634 5.26 44.21 9.53
CA ASN A 634 5.24 45.64 9.84
C ASN A 634 3.95 46.31 9.31
N ILE A 635 3.46 47.31 10.04
CA ILE A 635 2.29 48.11 9.62
C ILE A 635 2.72 49.25 8.68
N SER A 636 3.92 49.79 8.87
CA SER A 636 4.49 50.89 8.07
C SER A 636 6.01 50.85 8.07
N GLU A 637 6.63 51.56 7.14
CA GLU A 637 8.09 51.70 7.02
C GLU A 637 8.76 52.21 8.32
N LYS A 638 8.04 53.01 9.11
CA LYS A 638 8.52 53.51 10.40
C LYS A 638 8.79 52.40 11.42
N SER A 639 8.17 51.24 11.25
CA SER A 639 8.34 50.08 12.13
C SER A 639 9.36 49.05 11.60
N ASP A 640 10.00 49.29 10.46
CA ASP A 640 10.89 48.34 9.79
C ASP A 640 12.09 47.93 10.64
N THR A 641 12.75 48.92 11.24
CA THR A 641 13.92 48.67 12.09
C THR A 641 13.57 47.71 13.22
N TYR A 642 12.46 47.98 13.91
CA TYR A 642 12.03 47.14 15.01
C TYR A 642 11.47 45.78 14.53
N ALA A 643 10.80 45.70 13.37
CA ALA A 643 10.41 44.43 12.78
C ALA A 643 11.63 43.53 12.46
N ARG A 644 12.74 44.12 11.99
CA ARG A 644 14.01 43.40 11.79
C ARG A 644 14.65 42.98 13.12
N GLU A 645 14.55 43.78 14.18
CA GLU A 645 14.97 43.38 15.53
C GLU A 645 14.16 42.19 16.06
N VAL A 646 12.83 42.20 15.90
CA VAL A 646 11.94 41.10 16.27
C VAL A 646 12.32 39.83 15.51
N LEU A 647 12.53 39.93 14.19
CA LEU A 647 12.99 38.80 13.37
C LEU A 647 14.33 38.24 13.88
N ALA A 648 15.29 39.12 14.17
CA ALA A 648 16.61 38.72 14.66
C ALA A 648 16.52 38.02 16.02
N ALA A 649 15.69 38.52 16.94
CA ALA A 649 15.46 37.92 18.25
C ALA A 649 14.84 36.52 18.14
N LEU A 650 13.84 36.34 17.27
CA LEU A 650 13.22 35.04 17.00
C LEU A 650 14.25 34.05 16.43
N LYS A 651 15.03 34.47 15.43
CA LYS A 651 16.07 33.61 14.82
C LYS A 651 17.19 33.26 15.81
N ALA A 652 17.61 34.19 16.65
CA ALA A 652 18.61 33.94 17.69
C ALA A 652 18.13 32.89 18.73
N ALA A 653 16.82 32.78 18.95
CA ALA A 653 16.21 31.75 19.76
C ALA A 653 15.99 30.41 19.03
N GLY A 654 16.43 30.28 17.78
CA GLY A 654 16.27 29.06 16.97
C GLY A 654 14.88 28.91 16.33
N LEU A 655 14.06 29.96 16.31
CA LEU A 655 12.75 29.95 15.67
C LEU A 655 12.87 30.25 14.17
N ARG A 656 12.09 29.54 13.36
CA ARG A 656 12.01 29.72 11.90
C ARG A 656 11.05 30.85 11.58
N ALA A 657 11.57 32.07 11.53
CA ALA A 657 10.80 33.28 11.28
C ALA A 657 11.13 33.94 9.93
N GLU A 658 10.10 34.51 9.29
CA GLU A 658 10.18 35.32 8.07
C GLU A 658 9.67 36.75 8.33
N LEU A 659 10.08 37.70 7.51
CA LEU A 659 9.62 39.10 7.56
C LEU A 659 8.80 39.40 6.29
N ASP A 660 7.62 39.99 6.48
CA ASP A 660 6.80 40.58 5.42
C ASP A 660 6.83 42.11 5.56
N ASP A 661 7.86 42.71 4.96
CA ASP A 661 8.09 44.16 4.91
C ASP A 661 7.50 44.83 3.65
N SER A 662 6.58 44.15 2.95
CA SER A 662 5.98 44.70 1.73
C SER A 662 5.21 46.00 1.99
N ALA A 663 5.03 46.83 0.97
CA ALA A 663 4.25 48.08 1.08
C ALA A 663 2.72 47.85 1.20
N GLU A 664 2.27 46.61 1.38
CA GLU A 664 0.84 46.28 1.53
C GLU A 664 0.31 46.61 2.93
N LYS A 665 -1.00 46.84 3.02
CA LYS A 665 -1.69 46.96 4.31
C LYS A 665 -1.55 45.67 5.12
N ILE A 666 -1.67 45.78 6.44
CA ILE A 666 -1.52 44.62 7.35
C ILE A 666 -2.54 43.49 7.10
N GLY A 667 -3.74 43.82 6.61
CA GLY A 667 -4.79 42.83 6.29
C GLY A 667 -4.34 41.78 5.27
N PRO A 668 -3.95 42.18 4.04
CA PRO A 668 -3.34 41.29 3.04
C PRO A 668 -2.17 40.46 3.56
N LYS A 669 -1.24 41.06 4.31
CA LYS A 669 -0.09 40.33 4.90
C LYS A 669 -0.55 39.21 5.83
N LYS A 670 -1.48 39.51 6.74
CA LYS A 670 -2.09 38.51 7.64
C LYS A 670 -2.82 37.43 6.85
N HIS A 671 -3.55 37.80 5.80
CA HIS A 671 -4.28 36.84 4.97
C HIS A 671 -3.32 35.85 4.29
N ARG A 672 -2.24 36.35 3.67
CA ARG A 672 -1.19 35.53 3.06
C ARG A 672 -0.54 34.59 4.06
N ALA A 673 -0.16 35.09 5.25
CA ALA A 673 0.43 34.24 6.29
C ALA A 673 -0.53 33.14 6.78
N ARG A 674 -1.83 33.43 6.89
CA ARG A 674 -2.87 32.45 7.24
C ARG A 674 -3.11 31.42 6.14
N GLN A 675 -3.11 31.84 4.87
CA GLN A 675 -3.18 30.92 3.72
C GLN A 675 -1.98 29.95 3.72
N MET A 676 -0.80 30.44 4.08
CA MET A 676 0.41 29.63 4.28
C MET A 676 0.40 28.83 5.60
N LYS A 677 -0.70 28.88 6.36
CA LYS A 677 -0.91 28.18 7.63
C LYS A 677 0.19 28.42 8.67
N VAL A 678 0.84 29.59 8.65
CA VAL A 678 1.90 29.95 9.59
C VAL A 678 1.33 30.01 11.01
N PRO A 679 1.92 29.29 12.00
CA PRO A 679 1.39 29.22 13.36
C PRO A 679 1.14 30.58 14.00
N TRP A 680 2.09 31.51 13.85
CA TRP A 680 2.04 32.82 14.48
C TRP A 680 2.34 33.96 13.51
N ILE A 681 1.63 35.07 13.68
CA ILE A 681 1.86 36.32 12.98
C ILE A 681 2.14 37.41 14.02
N ALA A 682 3.37 37.90 14.05
CA ALA A 682 3.81 38.98 14.93
C ALA A 682 3.63 40.33 14.20
N VAL A 683 2.54 41.04 14.52
CA VAL A 683 2.26 42.35 13.94
C VAL A 683 3.01 43.43 14.73
N VAL A 684 3.66 44.33 14.01
CA VAL A 684 4.51 45.38 14.59
C VAL A 684 4.16 46.73 13.98
N GLY A 685 3.67 47.66 14.80
CA GLY A 685 3.48 49.07 14.44
C GLY A 685 4.35 50.01 15.26
N GLU A 686 4.09 51.33 15.13
CA GLU A 686 4.78 52.38 15.90
C GLU A 686 4.57 52.19 17.42
N GLN A 687 3.38 51.76 17.84
CA GLN A 687 3.05 51.49 19.26
C GLN A 687 3.83 50.29 19.80
N GLU A 688 3.85 49.18 19.07
CA GLU A 688 4.62 47.99 19.44
C GLU A 688 6.13 48.28 19.48
N ALA A 689 6.63 49.09 18.54
CA ALA A 689 8.02 49.51 18.51
C ALA A 689 8.40 50.36 19.73
N ALA A 690 7.58 51.36 20.08
CA ALA A 690 7.82 52.19 21.26
C ALA A 690 7.78 51.37 22.57
N ALA A 691 6.91 50.38 22.65
CA ALA A 691 6.75 49.52 23.83
C ALA A 691 7.69 48.30 23.85
N ARG A 692 8.51 48.08 22.82
CA ARG A 692 9.28 46.84 22.60
C ARG A 692 8.45 45.57 22.77
N ALA A 693 7.24 45.60 22.21
CA ALA A 693 6.25 44.53 22.26
C ALA A 693 5.94 43.96 20.87
N VAL A 694 5.10 42.92 20.80
CA VAL A 694 4.50 42.42 19.55
C VAL A 694 3.01 42.18 19.75
N ASN A 695 2.25 42.34 18.67
CA ASN A 695 0.85 41.95 18.60
C ASN A 695 0.76 40.56 17.96
N ALA A 696 0.70 39.53 18.80
CA ALA A 696 0.69 38.14 18.37
C ALA A 696 -0.71 37.70 17.93
N ASN A 697 -0.79 37.09 16.75
CA ASN A 697 -2.01 36.50 16.22
C ASN A 697 -1.72 35.06 15.86
N ASP A 698 -2.58 34.13 16.26
CA ASP A 698 -2.48 32.74 15.79
C ASP A 698 -3.00 32.60 14.35
N ARG A 699 -2.81 31.42 13.77
CA ARG A 699 -3.22 31.09 12.40
C ARG A 699 -4.74 31.12 12.17
N GLU A 700 -5.53 30.87 13.21
CA GLU A 700 -7.00 30.97 13.20
C GLU A 700 -7.47 32.43 13.28
N GLY A 701 -6.57 33.33 13.63
CA GLY A 701 -6.79 34.76 13.67
C GLY A 701 -7.26 35.28 15.01
N LYS A 702 -7.21 34.46 16.06
CA LYS A 702 -7.39 34.91 17.43
C LYS A 702 -6.21 35.79 17.82
N ARG A 703 -6.53 37.03 18.20
CA ARG A 703 -5.56 38.00 18.67
C ARG A 703 -5.23 37.69 20.13
N GLN A 704 -3.95 37.57 20.43
CA GLN A 704 -3.45 37.56 21.80
C GLN A 704 -3.23 39.00 22.27
N GLU A 705 -3.15 39.19 23.58
CA GLU A 705 -2.77 40.49 24.14
C GLU A 705 -1.37 40.89 23.65
N ASN A 706 -1.15 42.19 23.47
CA ASN A 706 0.17 42.72 23.16
C ASN A 706 1.13 42.29 24.27
N MET A 707 2.25 41.67 23.90
CA MET A 707 3.20 41.13 24.87
C MET A 707 4.63 41.59 24.57
N PRO A 708 5.47 41.77 25.61
CA PRO A 708 6.88 42.07 25.42
C PRO A 708 7.56 41.05 24.50
N LEU A 709 8.50 41.50 23.66
CA LEU A 709 9.21 40.63 22.72
C LEU A 709 9.86 39.44 23.42
N GLU A 710 10.51 39.64 24.58
CA GLU A 710 11.14 38.55 25.32
C GLU A 710 10.13 37.49 25.77
N LYS A 711 8.94 37.92 26.22
CA LYS A 711 7.86 37.01 26.63
C LYS A 711 7.34 36.19 25.45
N PHE A 712 7.19 36.81 24.29
CA PHE A 712 6.78 36.11 23.07
C PHE A 712 7.81 35.07 22.63
N VAL A 713 9.09 35.44 22.60
CA VAL A 713 10.19 34.51 22.28
C VAL A 713 10.22 33.34 23.27
N ALA A 714 10.08 33.60 24.57
CA ALA A 714 10.09 32.56 25.61
C ALA A 714 8.90 31.59 25.48
N LEU A 715 7.70 32.11 25.17
CA LEU A 715 6.50 31.31 24.90
C LEU A 715 6.76 30.34 23.74
N LEU A 716 7.16 30.88 22.58
CA LEU A 716 7.37 30.07 21.38
C LEU A 716 8.51 29.08 21.53
N THR A 717 9.59 29.45 22.23
CA THR A 717 10.71 28.53 22.50
C THR A 717 10.29 27.36 23.37
N THR A 718 9.32 27.56 24.28
CA THR A 718 8.76 26.50 25.12
C THR A 718 7.86 25.56 24.29
N GLU A 719 7.02 26.13 23.43
CA GLU A 719 6.11 25.38 22.55
C GLU A 719 6.85 24.64 21.41
N ASN A 720 7.99 25.17 20.95
CA ASN A 720 8.83 24.64 19.85
C ASN A 720 9.62 23.38 20.29
N ARG A 721 8.94 22.42 20.89
CA ARG A 721 9.51 21.13 21.32
C ARG A 721 8.64 19.99 20.81
N PRO A 722 9.22 18.92 20.22
CA PRO A 722 8.47 17.75 19.80
C PRO A 722 7.63 17.18 20.96
N GLY A 723 6.36 16.91 20.71
CA GLY A 723 5.44 16.29 21.67
C GLY A 723 4.84 17.21 22.74
N SER A 724 5.12 18.52 22.74
CA SER A 724 4.53 19.48 23.69
C SER A 724 2.99 19.52 23.58
N GLU A 725 2.26 19.44 24.70
CA GLU A 725 0.78 19.44 24.69
C GLU A 725 0.18 20.75 24.17
N GLN A 726 0.87 21.88 24.38
CA GLN A 726 0.44 23.21 23.93
C GLN A 726 0.66 23.42 22.41
N GLY A 727 1.51 22.60 21.78
CA GLY A 727 1.81 22.65 20.35
C GLY A 727 1.11 21.58 19.51
N ARG A 728 0.26 20.73 20.12
CA ARG A 728 -0.52 19.67 19.45
C ARG A 728 -1.85 20.18 18.92
#